data_AF-A0A535TB88-F1
#
_entry.id   AF-A0A535TB88-F1
#
_cell.length_a   1.000
_cell.length_b   1.000
_cell.length_c   1.000
_cell.angle_alpha   90.00
_cell.angle_beta   90.00
_cell.angle_gamma   90.00
#
_symmetry.space_group_name_H-M   'P 1'
#
loop_
_entity.id
_entity.type
_entity.pdbx_description
1 polymer ?
#
loop_
_entity_poly.entity_id
_entity_poly.type
_entity_poly.pdbx_seq_one_letter_code
_entity_poly.pdbx_strand_id
1 'polypeptide(L)'
;MPAEKAFAVLVLEDGRSFVGVPLGADALGQGEVVFNTAMTGYQEVLTDPSYAGQMVCMTYPLQGNYGVRDADAESARPWARALIVRWACPAPSHHSSEASLDEYLRRWNVPAITEIDTRALTRHIRINGAQRAVLVHEPAAPTQARLDELVAAAKRVTPLAEQDLVAETSRTKQEEWLEPLPPELRTRRRSDGAGLLVAVVDYGVKTNILRSLRERGCRVVVMPHTATWADVQATGADGLVLSNGPGDPAVLDGPVELARAALGRIPMFGICLGHQIMGRAAGATTSRLPYGHHGANHPVKDADTGRVHITSQNHEFQVDAVSIPAGDFYVSQRNLNDSSVEGLGHRRLPAFSVQYHPEGCPGPQDNQHLYDRFIDMVRSGAPVAKAVAGMKEQPRPRKVLILGSGPIVIGQAAEFDYAGTQACKALREEGIETVLVNSNPATIMTDEDVADRVYLEPLTVEAVERIIAREQPDALLPTLGGQTGLNLATDLANAGVLERHHVRLLGATIDTIRKAEDRQAFKQMLEEIGEPVPISRVCESMEEVRDFAFANGLPLVIRPAYTLGGTGGGFVTTEADLERVAVRGLAASPIHQVLIERSLWGWKEIEYEVMRDGADTCITVCNMENLDPMGVHTGDSIVVAPAQTLSDRDHQMLRSSAIRIIRALGIEGGCNVQFALDPKSSDYYVIEVNPRVSRSSALASKATGYPIARVAAKVAVGRRLEEIRNEVTGRTFAAFEPALDYCVVKIPRWPFDKFPAGDRRLGTQMASTGEVMAVERTFEAALTKAMRSLEQKPPVAWELGPETIDQPNDRRLFALLDALRNGADAESLAERSGIDRWFIDRLANLARLEVEGDVRELRRAGFSDSMIAALRGDAVSPSTPTYKLVDTCAGEFE
;
A
#
# COMPACT_ATOMS: atom_id res chain seq x y z
N MET A 1 -33.14 -17.32 -27.75
CA MET A 1 -31.96 -16.71 -27.10
C MET A 1 -31.28 -17.82 -26.29
N PRO A 2 -29.94 -17.89 -26.24
CA PRO A 2 -29.26 -18.78 -25.30
C PRO A 2 -29.79 -18.50 -23.89
N ALA A 3 -29.92 -19.53 -23.04
CA ALA A 3 -30.29 -19.32 -21.65
C ALA A 3 -29.22 -18.45 -20.98
N GLU A 4 -29.65 -17.44 -20.21
CA GLU A 4 -28.74 -16.64 -19.41
C GLU A 4 -27.98 -17.55 -18.43
N LYS A 5 -26.66 -17.43 -18.41
CA LYS A 5 -25.82 -18.26 -17.55
C LYS A 5 -25.77 -17.62 -16.17
N ALA A 6 -26.32 -18.32 -15.17
CA ALA A 6 -26.44 -17.82 -13.81
C ALA A 6 -25.31 -18.30 -12.88
N PHE A 7 -24.52 -19.29 -13.30
CA PHE A 7 -23.48 -19.91 -12.47
C PHE A 7 -22.13 -19.89 -13.18
N ALA A 8 -21.07 -19.67 -12.42
CA ALA A 8 -19.71 -19.93 -12.85
C ALA A 8 -19.11 -21.02 -11.96
N VAL A 9 -18.36 -21.93 -12.56
CA VAL A 9 -17.79 -23.09 -11.87
C VAL A 9 -16.30 -23.17 -12.17
N LEU A 10 -15.49 -23.04 -11.13
CA LEU A 10 -14.06 -23.33 -11.15
C LEU A 10 -13.85 -24.74 -10.62
N VAL A 11 -13.18 -25.60 -11.39
CA VAL A 11 -12.88 -26.98 -10.99
C VAL A 11 -11.39 -27.24 -11.17
N LEU A 12 -10.73 -27.65 -10.08
CA LEU A 12 -9.32 -28.03 -10.04
C LEU A 12 -9.16 -29.52 -10.39
N GLU A 13 -7.98 -29.89 -10.86
CA GLU A 13 -7.67 -31.27 -11.28
C GLU A 13 -7.74 -32.31 -10.14
N ASP A 14 -7.62 -31.89 -8.88
CA ASP A 14 -7.76 -32.74 -7.71
C ASP A 14 -9.22 -32.97 -7.28
N GLY A 15 -10.16 -32.33 -7.95
CA GLY A 15 -11.60 -32.43 -7.68
C GLY A 15 -12.17 -31.32 -6.80
N ARG A 16 -11.35 -30.41 -6.27
CA ARG A 16 -11.85 -29.24 -5.56
C ARG A 16 -12.60 -28.32 -6.51
N SER A 17 -13.78 -27.87 -6.13
CA SER A 17 -14.61 -26.98 -6.94
C SER A 17 -15.13 -25.77 -6.16
N PHE A 18 -15.35 -24.68 -6.88
CA PHE A 18 -15.93 -23.44 -6.38
C PHE A 18 -17.04 -23.02 -7.33
N VAL A 19 -18.23 -22.77 -6.77
CA VAL A 19 -19.40 -22.28 -7.51
C VAL A 19 -19.65 -20.84 -7.10
N GLY A 20 -19.73 -19.98 -8.10
CA GLY A 20 -19.92 -18.54 -7.96
C GLY A 20 -20.80 -18.01 -9.07
N VAL A 21 -20.68 -16.71 -9.32
CA VAL A 21 -21.46 -15.99 -10.34
C VAL A 21 -20.56 -15.64 -11.53
N PRO A 22 -21.07 -15.72 -12.78
CA PRO A 22 -20.35 -15.28 -13.97
C PRO A 22 -19.92 -13.81 -13.90
N LEU A 23 -18.67 -13.58 -14.31
CA LEU A 23 -18.09 -12.26 -14.58
C LEU A 23 -17.32 -12.37 -15.91
N GLY A 24 -17.22 -11.27 -16.66
CA GLY A 24 -16.48 -11.26 -17.93
C GLY A 24 -17.20 -12.02 -19.05
N ALA A 25 -16.41 -12.60 -19.95
CA ALA A 25 -16.91 -13.28 -21.14
C ALA A 25 -17.44 -14.69 -20.84
N ASP A 26 -18.48 -15.12 -21.57
CA ASP A 26 -18.90 -16.51 -21.61
C ASP A 26 -17.93 -17.33 -22.50
N ALA A 27 -16.78 -17.65 -21.93
CA ALA A 27 -15.72 -18.39 -22.57
C ALA A 27 -15.20 -19.51 -21.65
N LEU A 28 -14.53 -20.49 -22.24
CA LEU A 28 -13.87 -21.55 -21.50
C LEU A 28 -12.50 -21.05 -20.99
N GLY A 29 -12.34 -20.97 -19.67
CA GLY A 29 -11.05 -20.73 -19.03
C GLY A 29 -10.34 -22.05 -18.79
N GLN A 30 -9.08 -22.18 -19.24
CA GLN A 30 -8.24 -23.35 -19.03
C GLN A 30 -6.81 -22.93 -18.75
N GLY A 31 -6.22 -23.46 -17.69
CA GLY A 31 -4.87 -23.14 -17.28
C GLY A 31 -4.56 -23.64 -15.88
N GLU A 32 -3.40 -23.27 -15.36
CA GLU A 32 -3.06 -23.49 -13.95
C GLU A 32 -3.54 -22.32 -13.09
N VAL A 33 -4.08 -22.61 -11.90
CA VAL A 33 -4.55 -21.59 -10.97
C VAL A 33 -3.42 -21.16 -10.05
N VAL A 34 -3.16 -19.86 -10.08
CA VAL A 34 -2.24 -19.16 -9.18
C VAL A 34 -3.01 -18.11 -8.39
N PHE A 35 -2.43 -17.58 -7.33
CA PHE A 35 -2.97 -16.44 -6.60
C PHE A 35 -1.98 -15.29 -6.61
N ASN A 36 -2.46 -14.04 -6.54
CA ASN A 36 -1.61 -12.86 -6.42
C ASN A 36 -2.03 -12.04 -5.18
N THR A 37 -1.05 -11.70 -4.33
CA THR A 37 -1.27 -10.99 -3.05
C THR A 37 -1.39 -9.47 -3.16
N ALA A 38 -1.18 -8.89 -4.35
CA ALA A 38 -1.34 -7.47 -4.58
C ALA A 38 -2.79 -7.01 -4.35
N MET A 39 -2.95 -5.91 -3.62
CA MET A 39 -4.26 -5.34 -3.29
C MET A 39 -4.78 -4.39 -4.39
N THR A 40 -3.85 -3.80 -5.15
CA THR A 40 -4.10 -3.00 -6.36
C THR A 40 -3.48 -3.68 -7.58
N GLY A 41 -3.77 -3.16 -8.77
CA GLY A 41 -3.09 -3.57 -9.99
C GLY A 41 -3.69 -4.74 -10.76
N TYR A 42 -5.00 -4.97 -10.67
CA TYR A 42 -5.62 -6.14 -11.33
C TYR A 42 -5.51 -6.10 -12.85
N GLN A 43 -5.49 -4.92 -13.49
CA GLN A 43 -5.38 -4.82 -14.94
C GLN A 43 -3.95 -5.14 -15.39
N GLU A 44 -2.96 -4.64 -14.65
CA GLU A 44 -1.54 -4.87 -14.84
C GLU A 44 -1.23 -6.36 -14.66
N VAL A 45 -1.80 -7.01 -13.63
CA VAL A 45 -1.76 -8.47 -13.47
C VAL A 45 -2.35 -9.18 -14.69
N LEU A 46 -3.56 -8.82 -15.13
CA LEU A 46 -4.19 -9.49 -16.27
C LEU A 46 -3.40 -9.34 -17.57
N THR A 47 -2.68 -8.22 -17.74
CA THR A 47 -1.95 -7.87 -18.95
C THR A 47 -0.46 -8.20 -18.90
N ASP A 48 0.06 -8.67 -17.77
CA ASP A 48 1.42 -9.21 -17.66
C ASP A 48 1.54 -10.54 -18.45
N PRO A 49 2.39 -10.59 -19.49
CA PRO A 49 2.58 -11.80 -20.30
C PRO A 49 3.06 -13.02 -19.51
N SER A 50 3.65 -12.83 -18.33
CA SER A 50 4.13 -13.91 -17.48
C SER A 50 2.98 -14.77 -16.93
N TYR A 51 1.72 -14.29 -16.98
CA TYR A 51 0.51 -15.06 -16.66
C TYR A 51 -0.07 -15.88 -17.83
N ALA A 52 0.60 -15.92 -18.98
CA ALA A 52 0.13 -16.75 -20.10
C ALA A 52 -0.01 -18.22 -19.67
N GLY A 53 -1.15 -18.84 -20.01
CA GLY A 53 -1.46 -20.22 -19.60
C GLY A 53 -1.97 -20.38 -18.16
N GLN A 54 -2.11 -19.29 -17.40
CA GLN A 54 -2.56 -19.32 -16.01
C GLN A 54 -3.91 -18.62 -15.81
N MET A 55 -4.58 -18.95 -14.71
CA MET A 55 -5.82 -18.35 -14.22
C MET A 55 -5.53 -17.72 -12.86
N VAL A 56 -5.84 -16.43 -12.69
CA VAL A 56 -5.35 -15.66 -11.54
C VAL A 56 -6.44 -15.44 -10.50
N CYS A 57 -6.16 -15.84 -9.26
CA CYS A 57 -6.97 -15.51 -8.09
C CYS A 57 -6.41 -14.27 -7.37
N MET A 58 -7.16 -13.18 -7.37
CA MET A 58 -6.80 -12.02 -6.54
C MET A 58 -7.18 -12.31 -5.08
N THR A 59 -6.22 -12.22 -4.17
CA THR A 59 -6.49 -12.49 -2.74
C THR A 59 -7.32 -11.39 -2.11
N TYR A 60 -7.01 -10.12 -2.44
CA TYR A 60 -7.77 -8.97 -1.96
C TYR A 60 -9.21 -9.04 -2.49
N PRO A 61 -10.23 -8.93 -1.61
CA PRO A 61 -11.57 -9.33 -1.98
C PRO A 61 -12.33 -8.33 -2.86
N LEU A 62 -11.92 -7.06 -2.90
CA LEU A 62 -12.64 -5.99 -3.60
C LEU A 62 -11.88 -5.56 -4.85
N GLN A 63 -12.33 -6.04 -6.01
CA GLN A 63 -11.66 -5.81 -7.29
C GLN A 63 -12.54 -4.98 -8.23
N GLY A 64 -11.93 -4.21 -9.13
CA GLY A 64 -12.65 -3.36 -10.08
C GLY A 64 -13.01 -1.97 -9.59
N ASN A 65 -12.62 -1.58 -8.37
CA ASN A 65 -13.07 -0.33 -7.73
C ASN A 65 -12.74 0.94 -8.53
N TYR A 66 -11.56 0.98 -9.16
CA TYR A 66 -11.07 2.13 -9.92
C TYR A 66 -11.16 1.94 -11.45
N GLY A 67 -11.84 0.88 -11.90
CA GLY A 67 -12.06 0.61 -13.32
C GLY A 67 -10.78 0.23 -14.06
N VAL A 68 -10.76 0.44 -15.37
CA VAL A 68 -9.61 0.15 -16.22
C VAL A 68 -9.27 1.37 -17.08
N ARG A 69 -8.01 1.46 -17.50
CA ARG A 69 -7.52 2.47 -18.44
C ARG A 69 -6.53 1.80 -19.38
N ASP A 70 -6.69 1.95 -20.69
CA ASP A 70 -5.86 1.23 -21.67
C ASP A 70 -4.36 1.58 -21.54
N ALA A 71 -4.02 2.79 -21.06
CA ALA A 71 -2.64 3.22 -20.81
C ALA A 71 -1.93 2.44 -19.69
N ASP A 72 -2.68 1.86 -18.74
CA ASP A 72 -2.15 1.11 -17.61
C ASP A 72 -1.90 -0.37 -17.96
N ALA A 73 -2.29 -0.81 -19.17
CA ALA A 73 -2.00 -2.17 -19.63
C ALA A 73 -0.49 -2.39 -19.86
N GLU A 74 0.00 -3.54 -19.40
CA GLU A 74 1.41 -3.94 -19.51
C GLU A 74 1.71 -4.76 -20.77
N SER A 75 0.71 -4.99 -21.61
CA SER A 75 0.87 -5.48 -22.98
C SER A 75 -0.38 -5.17 -23.81
N ALA A 76 -0.37 -5.53 -25.09
CA ALA A 76 -1.46 -5.22 -26.02
C ALA A 76 -2.80 -5.92 -25.70
N ARG A 77 -2.82 -6.92 -24.82
CA ARG A 77 -4.01 -7.71 -24.43
C ARG A 77 -3.81 -8.38 -23.07
N PRO A 78 -4.87 -8.84 -22.38
CA PRO A 78 -4.68 -9.71 -21.23
C PRO A 78 -4.15 -11.09 -21.64
N TRP A 79 -3.28 -11.65 -20.81
CA TRP A 79 -2.67 -12.98 -20.98
C TRP A 79 -3.20 -14.02 -20.00
N ALA A 80 -3.67 -13.58 -18.84
CA ALA A 80 -4.37 -14.44 -17.90
C ALA A 80 -5.62 -15.07 -18.58
N ARG A 81 -5.75 -16.39 -18.48
CA ARG A 81 -6.81 -17.19 -19.10
C ARG A 81 -8.15 -17.09 -18.38
N ALA A 82 -8.14 -16.66 -17.12
CA ALA A 82 -9.33 -16.33 -16.35
C ALA A 82 -9.01 -15.47 -15.14
N LEU A 83 -10.01 -14.75 -14.63
CA LEU A 83 -9.94 -14.00 -13.38
C LEU A 83 -10.84 -14.63 -12.31
N ILE A 84 -10.33 -14.74 -11.08
CA ILE A 84 -11.04 -15.32 -9.95
C ILE A 84 -11.02 -14.33 -8.78
N VAL A 85 -12.20 -13.84 -8.38
CA VAL A 85 -12.33 -12.80 -7.34
C VAL A 85 -13.42 -13.14 -6.33
N ARG A 86 -13.37 -12.49 -5.16
CA ARG A 86 -14.44 -12.57 -4.16
C ARG A 86 -15.62 -11.69 -4.53
N TRP A 87 -15.33 -10.47 -4.93
CA TRP A 87 -16.31 -9.46 -5.31
C TRP A 87 -15.72 -8.57 -6.40
N ALA A 88 -16.56 -8.15 -7.35
CA ALA A 88 -16.20 -7.27 -8.44
C ALA A 88 -17.10 -6.05 -8.42
N CYS A 89 -16.51 -4.86 -8.56
CA CYS A 89 -17.21 -3.59 -8.52
C CYS A 89 -18.10 -3.43 -9.76
N PRO A 90 -19.43 -3.24 -9.59
CA PRO A 90 -20.32 -3.01 -10.73
C PRO A 90 -20.11 -1.65 -11.40
N ALA A 91 -19.78 -0.62 -10.62
CA ALA A 91 -19.60 0.74 -11.08
C ALA A 91 -18.31 1.32 -10.46
N PRO A 92 -17.22 1.43 -11.23
CA PRO A 92 -15.97 1.98 -10.73
C PRO A 92 -16.08 3.49 -10.44
N SER A 93 -15.25 3.99 -9.53
CA SER A 93 -15.06 5.43 -9.32
C SER A 93 -13.57 5.79 -9.33
N HIS A 94 -13.14 6.38 -10.44
CA HIS A 94 -11.80 6.92 -10.61
C HIS A 94 -11.80 7.93 -11.75
N HIS A 95 -11.09 9.05 -11.61
CA HIS A 95 -11.08 10.12 -12.62
C HIS A 95 -10.54 9.66 -13.99
N SER A 96 -9.70 8.62 -14.01
CA SER A 96 -9.09 8.06 -15.22
C SER A 96 -9.73 6.76 -15.72
N SER A 97 -10.82 6.29 -15.08
CA SER A 97 -11.50 5.06 -15.49
C SER A 97 -12.17 5.23 -16.86
N GLU A 98 -11.86 4.34 -17.79
CA GLU A 98 -12.41 4.30 -19.15
C GLU A 98 -13.51 3.24 -19.31
N ALA A 99 -13.47 2.17 -18.50
CA ALA A 99 -14.49 1.11 -18.46
C ALA A 99 -14.49 0.38 -17.11
N SER A 100 -15.53 -0.42 -16.86
CA SER A 100 -15.54 -1.38 -15.74
C SER A 100 -14.64 -2.59 -16.02
N LEU A 101 -14.26 -3.30 -14.95
CA LEU A 101 -13.51 -4.55 -15.05
C LEU A 101 -14.30 -5.63 -15.83
N ASP A 102 -15.62 -5.69 -15.67
CA ASP A 102 -16.49 -6.64 -16.37
C ASP A 102 -16.53 -6.38 -17.89
N GLU A 103 -16.68 -5.11 -18.29
CA GLU A 103 -16.63 -4.70 -19.69
C GLU A 103 -15.25 -5.00 -20.31
N TYR A 104 -14.16 -4.75 -19.58
CA TYR A 104 -12.81 -5.07 -20.01
C TYR A 104 -12.63 -6.57 -20.28
N LEU A 105 -13.07 -7.42 -19.35
CA LEU A 105 -12.99 -8.87 -19.49
C LEU A 105 -13.82 -9.39 -20.66
N ARG A 106 -15.03 -8.85 -20.86
CA ARG A 106 -15.87 -9.17 -22.03
C ARG A 106 -15.22 -8.75 -23.34
N ARG A 107 -14.68 -7.53 -23.40
CA ARG A 107 -13.99 -6.98 -24.59
C ARG A 107 -12.86 -7.91 -25.05
N TRP A 108 -12.13 -8.50 -24.11
CA TRP A 108 -10.99 -9.38 -24.37
C TRP A 108 -11.29 -10.87 -24.35
N ASN A 109 -12.57 -11.25 -24.28
CA ASN A 109 -13.00 -12.65 -24.21
C ASN A 109 -12.36 -13.45 -23.05
N VAL A 110 -12.16 -12.80 -21.90
CA VAL A 110 -11.61 -13.42 -20.69
C VAL A 110 -12.76 -13.80 -19.76
N PRO A 111 -12.93 -15.09 -19.41
CA PRO A 111 -13.97 -15.50 -18.47
C PRO A 111 -13.51 -15.28 -17.03
N ALA A 112 -14.47 -15.03 -16.14
CA ALA A 112 -14.19 -14.82 -14.73
C ALA A 112 -15.30 -15.38 -13.82
N ILE A 113 -14.96 -15.50 -12.53
CA ILE A 113 -15.86 -15.96 -11.47
C ILE A 113 -15.78 -15.01 -10.28
N THR A 114 -16.94 -14.66 -9.73
CA THR A 114 -17.06 -13.87 -8.50
C THR A 114 -17.88 -14.62 -7.44
N GLU A 115 -17.98 -14.05 -6.23
CA GLU A 115 -18.66 -14.59 -5.04
C GLU A 115 -18.08 -15.86 -4.41
N ILE A 116 -16.85 -16.25 -4.75
CA ILE A 116 -16.21 -17.43 -4.16
C ILE A 116 -15.34 -17.07 -2.95
N ASP A 117 -14.95 -18.06 -2.15
CA ASP A 117 -14.01 -17.84 -1.05
C ASP A 117 -12.55 -17.91 -1.56
N THR A 118 -12.01 -16.77 -2.03
CA THR A 118 -10.64 -16.70 -2.55
C THR A 118 -9.59 -17.14 -1.53
N ARG A 119 -9.76 -16.82 -0.24
CA ARG A 119 -8.89 -17.30 0.85
C ARG A 119 -8.86 -18.83 0.95
N ALA A 120 -9.99 -19.50 0.72
CA ALA A 120 -10.02 -20.96 0.71
C ALA A 120 -9.28 -21.54 -0.50
N LEU A 121 -9.38 -20.89 -1.67
CA LEU A 121 -8.62 -21.26 -2.87
C LEU A 121 -7.12 -21.03 -2.70
N THR A 122 -6.70 -19.86 -2.20
CA THR A 122 -5.30 -19.53 -1.90
C THR A 122 -4.66 -20.56 -0.97
N ARG A 123 -5.32 -20.90 0.15
CA ARG A 123 -4.82 -21.94 1.07
C ARG A 123 -4.72 -23.30 0.40
N HIS A 124 -5.66 -23.64 -0.49
CA HIS A 124 -5.65 -24.90 -1.21
C HIS A 124 -4.46 -24.98 -2.16
N ILE A 125 -4.19 -23.92 -2.92
CA ILE A 125 -3.03 -23.81 -3.83
C ILE A 125 -1.72 -23.82 -3.02
N ARG A 126 -1.63 -23.08 -1.92
CA ARG A 126 -0.45 -23.09 -1.04
C ARG A 126 -0.09 -24.49 -0.56
N ILE A 127 -1.09 -25.29 -0.19
CA ILE A 127 -0.87 -26.63 0.38
C ILE A 127 -0.56 -27.67 -0.71
N ASN A 128 -1.24 -27.60 -1.86
CA ASN A 128 -1.17 -28.64 -2.89
C ASN A 128 -0.33 -28.25 -4.11
N GLY A 129 0.20 -27.02 -4.12
CA GLY A 129 0.85 -26.39 -5.27
C GLY A 129 -0.15 -25.83 -6.29
N ALA A 130 0.37 -25.15 -7.33
CA ALA A 130 -0.43 -24.70 -8.46
C ALA A 130 -1.15 -25.92 -9.11
N GLN A 131 -2.43 -25.74 -9.44
CA GLN A 131 -3.29 -26.83 -9.94
C GLN A 131 -3.85 -26.48 -11.30
N ARG A 132 -3.89 -27.43 -12.22
CA ARG A 132 -4.64 -27.28 -13.47
C ARG A 132 -6.13 -27.19 -13.20
N ALA A 133 -6.83 -26.35 -13.96
CA ALA A 133 -8.23 -26.09 -13.75
C ALA A 133 -8.98 -25.74 -15.04
N VAL A 134 -10.30 -25.82 -14.92
CA VAL A 134 -11.24 -25.27 -15.88
C VAL A 134 -12.19 -24.31 -15.19
N LEU A 135 -12.54 -23.23 -15.89
CA LEU A 135 -13.61 -22.31 -15.52
C LEU A 135 -14.65 -22.28 -16.64
N VAL A 136 -15.90 -22.53 -16.28
CA VAL A 136 -17.04 -22.49 -17.21
C VAL A 136 -18.19 -21.68 -16.63
N HIS A 137 -18.94 -21.01 -17.49
CA HIS A 137 -20.25 -20.46 -17.14
C HIS A 137 -21.34 -21.46 -17.53
N GLU A 138 -22.33 -21.64 -16.65
CA GLU A 138 -23.38 -22.65 -16.73
C GLU A 138 -24.77 -22.01 -16.48
N PRO A 139 -25.83 -22.47 -17.17
CA PRO A 139 -27.20 -21.97 -16.97
C PRO A 139 -27.84 -22.47 -15.67
N ALA A 140 -27.31 -23.53 -15.07
CA ALA A 140 -27.84 -24.14 -13.84
C ALA A 140 -26.71 -24.54 -12.89
N ALA A 141 -27.03 -24.71 -11.61
CA ALA A 141 -26.08 -25.19 -10.62
C ALA A 141 -25.50 -26.56 -11.05
N PRO A 142 -24.16 -26.76 -10.96
CA PRO A 142 -23.53 -27.97 -11.47
C PRO A 142 -23.95 -29.20 -10.66
N THR A 143 -24.32 -30.27 -11.35
CA THR A 143 -24.53 -31.59 -10.73
C THR A 143 -23.19 -32.25 -10.43
N GLN A 144 -23.17 -33.25 -9.55
CA GLN A 144 -21.93 -34.00 -9.27
C GLN A 144 -21.35 -34.63 -10.55
N ALA A 145 -22.20 -35.19 -11.43
CA ALA A 145 -21.75 -35.74 -12.71
C ALA A 145 -21.10 -34.69 -13.62
N ARG A 146 -21.62 -33.45 -13.62
CA ARG A 146 -21.01 -32.33 -14.36
C ARG A 146 -19.69 -31.91 -13.74
N LEU A 147 -19.59 -31.88 -12.41
CA LEU A 147 -18.32 -31.62 -11.73
C LEU A 147 -17.28 -32.68 -12.10
N ASP A 148 -17.62 -33.98 -12.07
CA ASP A 148 -16.70 -35.06 -12.42
C ASP A 148 -16.20 -34.95 -13.88
N GLU A 149 -17.06 -34.53 -14.80
CA GLU A 149 -16.68 -34.23 -16.19
C GLU A 149 -15.67 -33.07 -16.28
N LEU A 150 -15.91 -32.00 -15.51
CA LEU A 150 -15.02 -30.85 -15.45
C LEU A 150 -13.68 -31.20 -14.78
N VAL A 151 -13.64 -32.09 -13.79
CA VAL A 151 -12.39 -32.62 -13.23
C VAL A 151 -11.60 -33.36 -14.31
N ALA A 152 -12.28 -34.21 -15.09
CA ALA A 152 -11.62 -34.90 -16.20
C ALA A 152 -11.12 -33.91 -17.28
N ALA A 153 -11.82 -32.79 -17.50
CA ALA A 153 -11.35 -31.71 -18.37
C ALA A 153 -10.12 -30.98 -17.79
N ALA A 154 -10.13 -30.66 -16.50
CA ALA A 154 -8.99 -30.03 -15.81
C ALA A 154 -7.72 -30.90 -15.90
N LYS A 155 -7.85 -32.22 -15.72
CA LYS A 155 -6.74 -33.18 -15.88
C LYS A 155 -6.18 -33.27 -17.31
N ARG A 156 -6.93 -32.82 -18.32
CA ARG A 156 -6.50 -32.78 -19.73
C ARG A 156 -5.88 -31.45 -20.14
N VAL A 157 -5.93 -30.43 -19.29
CA VAL A 157 -5.23 -29.16 -19.56
C VAL A 157 -3.74 -29.45 -19.68
N THR A 158 -3.10 -28.92 -20.72
CA THR A 158 -1.67 -29.08 -20.95
C THR A 158 -0.90 -28.44 -19.78
N PRO A 159 0.03 -29.16 -19.13
CA PRO A 159 0.88 -28.58 -18.09
C PRO A 159 1.64 -27.34 -18.58
N LEU A 160 1.90 -26.38 -17.69
CA LEU A 160 2.57 -25.13 -18.07
C LEU A 160 3.97 -25.35 -18.66
N ALA A 161 4.72 -26.35 -18.13
CA ALA A 161 6.04 -26.72 -18.64
C ALA A 161 6.05 -27.37 -20.03
N GLU A 162 4.88 -27.80 -20.54
CA GLU A 162 4.74 -28.42 -21.86
C GLU A 162 4.24 -27.43 -22.93
N GLN A 163 3.99 -26.17 -22.57
CA GLN A 163 3.49 -25.13 -23.46
C GLN A 163 4.63 -24.20 -23.91
N ASP A 164 4.66 -23.86 -25.21
CA ASP A 164 5.58 -22.84 -25.74
C ASP A 164 4.98 -21.42 -25.56
N LEU A 165 4.90 -21.00 -24.31
CA LEU A 165 4.27 -19.74 -23.91
C LEU A 165 5.12 -18.52 -24.31
N VAL A 166 6.43 -18.69 -24.40
CA VAL A 166 7.34 -17.64 -24.90
C VAL A 166 7.03 -17.33 -26.36
N ALA A 167 6.84 -18.36 -27.21
CA ALA A 167 6.44 -18.15 -28.59
C ALA A 167 5.03 -17.55 -28.72
N GLU A 168 4.11 -17.87 -27.80
CA GLU A 168 2.77 -17.28 -27.78
C GLU A 168 2.79 -15.78 -27.46
N THR A 169 3.69 -15.35 -26.57
CA THR A 169 3.73 -13.99 -26.01
C THR A 169 4.67 -13.04 -26.71
N SER A 170 5.74 -13.56 -27.31
CA SER A 170 6.74 -12.78 -28.05
C SER A 170 6.14 -12.07 -29.26
N ARG A 171 6.57 -10.83 -29.50
CA ARG A 171 6.44 -10.19 -30.83
C ARG A 171 7.12 -11.03 -31.91
N THR A 172 6.61 -10.96 -33.13
CA THR A 172 7.12 -11.74 -34.28
C THR A 172 8.14 -10.99 -35.13
N LYS A 173 8.30 -9.68 -34.93
CA LYS A 173 9.17 -8.82 -35.73
C LYS A 173 10.07 -7.98 -34.84
N GLN A 174 11.28 -7.73 -35.33
CA GLN A 174 12.14 -6.72 -34.77
C GLN A 174 11.57 -5.33 -35.10
N GLU A 175 11.50 -4.46 -34.10
CA GLU A 175 11.03 -3.08 -34.28
C GLU A 175 11.75 -2.10 -33.34
N GLU A 176 11.96 -0.86 -33.79
CA GLU A 176 12.34 0.23 -32.90
C GLU A 176 11.09 0.69 -32.15
N TRP A 177 11.13 0.64 -30.83
CA TRP A 177 9.99 0.98 -29.99
C TRP A 177 9.95 2.48 -29.72
N LEU A 178 8.95 3.15 -30.30
CA LEU A 178 8.83 4.61 -30.35
C LEU A 178 7.61 5.16 -29.62
N GLU A 179 6.94 4.35 -28.79
CA GLU A 179 5.75 4.79 -28.07
C GLU A 179 6.05 6.08 -27.27
N PRO A 180 5.27 7.16 -27.48
CA PRO A 180 5.46 8.38 -26.74
C PRO A 180 5.15 8.12 -25.27
N LEU A 181 6.12 8.35 -24.40
CA LEU A 181 5.88 8.32 -22.96
C LEU A 181 4.77 9.32 -22.63
N PRO A 182 3.70 8.89 -21.93
CA PRO A 182 2.73 9.81 -21.33
C PRO A 182 3.46 10.94 -20.61
N PRO A 183 3.04 12.22 -20.75
CA PRO A 183 3.69 13.35 -20.10
C PRO A 183 3.93 13.12 -18.61
N GLU A 184 2.98 12.48 -17.93
CA GLU A 184 3.05 12.12 -16.51
C GLU A 184 4.10 11.05 -16.16
N LEU A 185 4.65 10.33 -17.14
CA LEU A 185 5.75 9.36 -16.96
C LEU A 185 7.12 9.97 -17.31
N ARG A 186 7.16 11.19 -17.88
CA ARG A 186 8.40 11.89 -18.24
C ARG A 186 9.02 12.55 -17.00
N THR A 187 9.58 11.76 -16.10
CA THR A 187 10.35 12.27 -14.96
C THR A 187 11.83 12.38 -15.29
N ARG A 188 12.49 13.43 -14.80
CA ARG A 188 13.94 13.60 -14.97
C ARG A 188 14.66 12.62 -14.03
N ARG A 189 15.04 11.45 -14.54
CA ARG A 189 15.77 10.42 -13.77
C ARG A 189 17.26 10.78 -13.64
N ARG A 190 17.95 10.14 -12.68
CA ARG A 190 19.36 10.43 -12.33
C ARG A 190 20.32 10.15 -13.49
N SER A 191 20.10 9.06 -14.22
CA SER A 191 20.90 8.71 -15.39
C SER A 191 20.15 9.06 -16.67
N ASP A 192 20.78 9.86 -17.52
CA ASP A 192 20.42 10.05 -18.92
C ASP A 192 21.24 9.06 -19.73
N GLY A 193 20.64 8.25 -20.59
CA GLY A 193 21.23 7.28 -21.50
C GLY A 193 21.76 7.91 -22.78
N ALA A 194 21.47 9.19 -23.05
CA ALA A 194 22.03 9.96 -24.16
C ALA A 194 21.93 9.28 -25.54
N GLY A 195 20.82 8.58 -25.80
CA GLY A 195 20.55 7.91 -27.06
C GLY A 195 21.20 6.53 -27.25
N LEU A 196 21.78 5.94 -26.20
CA LEU A 196 22.28 4.54 -26.20
C LEU A 196 21.21 3.60 -26.78
N LEU A 197 21.61 2.74 -27.71
CA LEU A 197 20.74 1.73 -28.29
C LEU A 197 20.75 0.47 -27.43
N VAL A 198 19.59 0.13 -26.86
CA VAL A 198 19.41 -1.09 -26.06
C VAL A 198 18.57 -2.08 -26.86
N ALA A 199 19.13 -3.27 -27.08
CA ALA A 199 18.38 -4.41 -27.59
C ALA A 199 17.62 -5.09 -26.44
N VAL A 200 16.33 -5.34 -26.62
CA VAL A 200 15.49 -6.08 -25.68
C VAL A 200 14.96 -7.31 -26.40
N VAL A 201 15.27 -8.49 -25.88
CA VAL A 201 14.69 -9.74 -26.41
C VAL A 201 13.37 -9.98 -25.72
N ASP A 202 12.31 -10.08 -26.51
CA ASP A 202 10.93 -10.22 -26.07
C ASP A 202 10.60 -11.68 -25.81
N TYR A 203 10.67 -12.08 -24.54
CA TYR A 203 10.17 -13.37 -24.07
C TYR A 203 8.74 -13.28 -23.52
N GLY A 204 8.02 -12.18 -23.77
CA GLY A 204 6.83 -11.77 -23.04
C GLY A 204 7.06 -10.47 -22.26
N VAL A 205 7.70 -9.49 -22.91
CA VAL A 205 8.13 -8.24 -22.25
C VAL A 205 6.95 -7.39 -21.81
N LYS A 206 6.97 -6.97 -20.54
CA LYS A 206 6.06 -5.93 -20.03
C LYS A 206 6.42 -4.56 -20.60
N THR A 207 5.40 -3.79 -20.99
CA THR A 207 5.58 -2.46 -21.58
C THR A 207 6.37 -1.53 -20.66
N ASN A 208 6.22 -1.63 -19.34
CA ASN A 208 6.94 -0.74 -18.43
C ASN A 208 8.46 -0.99 -18.36
N ILE A 209 8.97 -2.15 -18.78
CA ILE A 209 10.42 -2.37 -18.99
C ILE A 209 10.93 -1.45 -20.11
N LEU A 210 10.18 -1.36 -21.21
CA LEU A 210 10.51 -0.51 -22.36
C LEU A 210 10.41 0.98 -21.98
N ARG A 211 9.34 1.36 -21.28
CA ARG A 211 9.15 2.73 -20.75
C ARG A 211 10.30 3.12 -19.83
N SER A 212 10.71 2.24 -18.91
CA SER A 212 11.81 2.50 -17.96
C SER A 212 13.15 2.81 -18.64
N LEU A 213 13.45 2.16 -19.76
CA LEU A 213 14.65 2.46 -20.57
C LEU A 213 14.50 3.78 -21.34
N ARG A 214 13.32 4.03 -21.93
CA ARG A 214 13.05 5.23 -22.74
C ARG A 214 12.97 6.51 -21.91
N GLU A 215 12.44 6.43 -20.69
CA GLU A 215 12.42 7.55 -19.73
C GLU A 215 13.82 8.06 -19.40
N ARG A 216 14.80 7.16 -19.47
CA ARG A 216 16.21 7.46 -19.32
C ARG A 216 16.88 7.82 -20.66
N GLY A 217 16.14 8.15 -21.72
CA GLY A 217 16.73 8.63 -22.97
C GLY A 217 17.43 7.57 -23.84
N CYS A 218 17.27 6.28 -23.56
CA CYS A 218 17.75 5.21 -24.45
C CYS A 218 16.90 5.14 -25.73
N ARG A 219 17.48 4.62 -26.82
CA ARG A 219 16.73 4.05 -27.95
C ARG A 219 16.53 2.57 -27.69
N VAL A 220 15.37 2.02 -28.01
CA VAL A 220 15.04 0.63 -27.70
C VAL A 220 14.65 -0.09 -28.97
N VAL A 221 15.34 -1.19 -29.27
CA VAL A 221 14.96 -2.14 -30.33
C VAL A 221 14.47 -3.41 -29.66
N VAL A 222 13.22 -3.80 -29.94
CA VAL A 222 12.62 -5.03 -29.41
C VAL A 222 12.80 -6.12 -30.46
N MET A 223 13.26 -7.29 -30.04
CA MET A 223 13.58 -8.43 -30.89
C MET A 223 12.72 -9.63 -30.50
N PRO A 224 12.32 -10.50 -31.44
CA PRO A 224 11.57 -11.72 -31.12
C PRO A 224 12.38 -12.67 -30.22
N HIS A 225 11.72 -13.53 -29.46
CA HIS A 225 12.35 -14.56 -28.62
C HIS A 225 13.34 -15.47 -29.34
N THR A 226 13.21 -15.62 -30.67
CA THR A 226 14.09 -16.41 -31.54
C THR A 226 15.39 -15.70 -31.93
N ALA A 227 15.60 -14.46 -31.50
CA ALA A 227 16.79 -13.69 -31.83
C ALA A 227 18.08 -14.41 -31.43
N THR A 228 19.05 -14.42 -32.34
CA THR A 228 20.38 -14.97 -32.12
C THR A 228 21.38 -13.87 -31.79
N TRP A 229 22.58 -14.24 -31.36
CA TRP A 229 23.66 -13.27 -31.14
C TRP A 229 24.00 -12.48 -32.41
N ALA A 230 23.91 -13.12 -33.58
CA ALA A 230 24.16 -12.46 -34.85
C ALA A 230 23.14 -11.35 -35.12
N ASP A 231 21.86 -11.59 -34.77
CA ASP A 231 20.81 -10.60 -34.92
C ASP A 231 21.03 -9.41 -33.98
N VAL A 232 21.34 -9.67 -32.70
CA VAL A 232 21.67 -8.61 -31.72
C VAL A 232 22.86 -7.78 -32.21
N GLN A 233 23.92 -8.43 -32.67
CA GLN A 233 25.11 -7.75 -33.19
C GLN A 233 24.79 -6.89 -34.43
N ALA A 234 23.87 -7.35 -35.29
CA ALA A 234 23.45 -6.61 -36.48
C ALA A 234 22.69 -5.31 -36.15
N THR A 235 22.08 -5.20 -34.97
CA THR A 235 21.43 -3.95 -34.53
C THR A 235 22.43 -2.84 -34.19
N GLY A 236 23.68 -3.20 -33.84
CA GLY A 236 24.66 -2.27 -33.30
C GLY A 236 24.32 -1.76 -31.89
N ALA A 237 23.56 -2.54 -31.10
CA ALA A 237 23.19 -2.17 -29.73
C ALA A 237 24.40 -2.05 -28.80
N ASP A 238 24.31 -1.10 -27.87
CA ASP A 238 25.28 -0.83 -26.81
C ASP A 238 25.03 -1.70 -25.57
N GLY A 239 23.79 -2.13 -25.34
CA GLY A 239 23.37 -2.97 -24.22
C GLY A 239 22.30 -4.00 -24.60
N LEU A 240 22.25 -5.11 -23.87
CA LEU A 240 21.27 -6.19 -24.06
C LEU A 240 20.44 -6.40 -22.79
N VAL A 241 19.12 -6.39 -22.93
CA VAL A 241 18.16 -6.78 -21.89
C VAL A 241 17.48 -8.08 -22.30
N LEU A 242 17.45 -9.05 -21.39
CA LEU A 242 16.65 -10.26 -21.49
C LEU A 242 15.40 -10.05 -20.64
N SER A 243 14.22 -9.97 -21.27
CA SER A 243 12.99 -9.59 -20.59
C SER A 243 12.45 -10.67 -19.65
N ASN A 244 11.39 -10.30 -18.91
CA ASN A 244 10.50 -11.26 -18.29
C ASN A 244 9.78 -12.13 -19.35
N GLY A 245 9.07 -13.15 -18.86
CA GLY A 245 8.25 -14.02 -19.70
C GLY A 245 7.64 -15.20 -18.94
N PRO A 246 6.71 -15.93 -19.56
CA PRO A 246 6.08 -17.12 -19.01
C PRO A 246 6.86 -18.41 -19.32
N GLY A 247 6.42 -19.52 -18.73
CA GLY A 247 6.86 -20.88 -19.10
C GLY A 247 8.11 -21.37 -18.37
N ASP A 248 8.51 -22.60 -18.70
CA ASP A 248 9.65 -23.28 -18.05
C ASP A 248 10.98 -22.86 -18.70
N PRO A 249 11.92 -22.25 -17.95
CA PRO A 249 13.23 -21.90 -18.48
C PRO A 249 14.05 -23.11 -18.95
N ALA A 250 13.75 -24.33 -18.50
CA ALA A 250 14.51 -25.54 -18.83
C ALA A 250 14.44 -25.91 -20.32
N VAL A 251 13.40 -25.49 -21.04
CA VAL A 251 13.22 -25.80 -22.48
C VAL A 251 13.76 -24.69 -23.41
N LEU A 252 14.29 -23.60 -22.86
CA LEU A 252 14.71 -22.41 -23.62
C LEU A 252 16.18 -22.45 -24.05
N ASP A 253 16.59 -23.48 -24.78
CA ASP A 253 18.00 -23.65 -25.18
C ASP A 253 18.50 -22.52 -26.10
N GLY A 254 17.71 -22.07 -27.07
CA GLY A 254 18.06 -20.95 -27.96
C GLY A 254 18.35 -19.64 -27.20
N PRO A 255 17.43 -19.16 -26.34
CA PRO A 255 17.69 -18.02 -25.44
C PRO A 255 18.94 -18.17 -24.56
N VAL A 256 19.21 -19.38 -24.05
CA VAL A 256 20.41 -19.67 -23.26
C VAL A 256 21.69 -19.59 -24.10
N GLU A 257 21.66 -20.07 -25.35
CA GLU A 257 22.77 -19.93 -26.30
C GLU A 257 23.05 -18.47 -26.65
N LEU A 258 22.01 -17.66 -26.89
CA LEU A 258 22.14 -16.22 -27.07
C LEU A 258 22.86 -15.58 -25.87
N ALA A 259 22.36 -15.82 -24.67
CA ALA A 259 22.92 -15.24 -23.44
C ALA A 259 24.39 -15.64 -23.24
N ARG A 260 24.72 -16.91 -23.50
CA ARG A 260 26.11 -17.42 -23.42
C ARG A 260 27.02 -16.77 -24.46
N ALA A 261 26.53 -16.56 -25.68
CA ALA A 261 27.28 -15.93 -26.76
C ALA A 261 27.48 -14.42 -26.56
N ALA A 262 26.52 -13.75 -25.90
CA ALA A 262 26.55 -12.32 -25.59
C ALA A 262 27.46 -11.98 -24.39
N LEU A 263 27.62 -12.91 -23.45
CA LEU A 263 28.37 -12.70 -22.21
C LEU A 263 29.82 -12.26 -22.50
N GLY A 264 30.20 -11.10 -21.95
CA GLY A 264 31.52 -10.50 -22.14
C GLY A 264 31.73 -9.78 -23.48
N ARG A 265 30.71 -9.75 -24.35
CA ARG A 265 30.72 -8.98 -25.61
C ARG A 265 29.83 -7.74 -25.55
N ILE A 266 28.76 -7.79 -24.77
CA ILE A 266 27.84 -6.67 -24.53
C ILE A 266 27.43 -6.64 -23.05
N PRO A 267 27.25 -5.46 -22.44
CA PRO A 267 26.62 -5.31 -21.13
C PRO A 267 25.21 -5.92 -21.10
N MET A 268 24.93 -6.75 -20.10
CA MET A 268 23.70 -7.56 -20.02
C MET A 268 22.89 -7.33 -18.74
N PHE A 269 21.56 -7.25 -18.88
CA PHE A 269 20.62 -7.21 -17.77
C PHE A 269 19.46 -8.20 -17.98
N GLY A 270 19.33 -9.19 -17.09
CA GLY A 270 18.22 -10.16 -17.11
C GLY A 270 17.14 -9.84 -16.08
N ILE A 271 15.87 -9.92 -16.47
CA ILE A 271 14.70 -9.69 -15.59
C ILE A 271 13.80 -10.94 -15.60
N CYS A 272 13.41 -11.46 -14.43
CA CYS A 272 12.53 -12.62 -14.28
C CYS A 272 12.97 -13.84 -15.12
N LEU A 273 12.29 -14.17 -16.22
CA LEU A 273 12.73 -15.23 -17.13
C LEU A 273 14.15 -14.98 -17.68
N GLY A 274 14.51 -13.72 -17.96
CA GLY A 274 15.87 -13.33 -18.32
C GLY A 274 16.91 -13.62 -17.24
N HIS A 275 16.53 -13.57 -15.95
CA HIS A 275 17.39 -14.02 -14.85
C HIS A 275 17.62 -15.52 -14.90
N GLN A 276 16.57 -16.31 -15.14
CA GLN A 276 16.65 -17.77 -15.24
C GLN A 276 17.48 -18.20 -16.45
N ILE A 277 17.30 -17.54 -17.60
CA ILE A 277 18.11 -17.73 -18.81
C ILE A 277 19.59 -17.44 -18.52
N MET A 278 19.91 -16.34 -17.82
CA MET A 278 21.29 -16.04 -17.42
C MET A 278 21.85 -17.07 -16.44
N GLY A 279 21.05 -17.58 -15.51
CA GLY A 279 21.43 -18.68 -14.61
C GLY A 279 21.81 -19.94 -15.40
N ARG A 280 20.99 -20.36 -16.35
CA ARG A 280 21.29 -21.50 -17.24
C ARG A 280 22.50 -21.24 -18.13
N ALA A 281 22.67 -20.01 -18.63
CA ALA A 281 23.85 -19.63 -19.42
C ALA A 281 25.15 -19.72 -18.59
N ALA A 282 25.08 -19.41 -17.30
CA ALA A 282 26.15 -19.59 -16.32
C ALA A 282 26.39 -21.06 -15.92
N GLY A 283 25.52 -21.99 -16.34
CA GLY A 283 25.64 -23.43 -16.06
C GLY A 283 24.81 -23.91 -14.87
N ALA A 284 23.92 -23.08 -14.31
CA ALA A 284 23.00 -23.49 -13.26
C ALA A 284 21.79 -24.25 -13.82
N THR A 285 21.15 -25.03 -12.96
CA THR A 285 19.84 -25.65 -13.17
C THR A 285 18.71 -24.75 -12.68
N THR A 286 17.49 -25.04 -13.15
CA THR A 286 16.26 -24.37 -12.72
C THR A 286 15.26 -25.40 -12.21
N SER A 287 14.46 -25.02 -11.21
CA SER A 287 13.42 -25.85 -10.64
C SER A 287 12.10 -25.09 -10.48
N ARG A 288 10.99 -25.82 -10.40
CA ARG A 288 9.66 -25.26 -10.18
C ARG A 288 9.40 -25.09 -8.68
N LEU A 289 8.90 -23.92 -8.29
CA LEU A 289 8.39 -23.63 -6.95
C LEU A 289 7.02 -24.30 -6.77
N PRO A 290 6.62 -24.66 -5.53
CA PRO A 290 5.33 -25.32 -5.28
C PRO A 290 4.12 -24.52 -5.80
N TYR A 291 4.10 -23.21 -5.54
CA TYR A 291 3.00 -22.32 -5.94
C TYR A 291 3.49 -20.97 -6.52
N GLY A 292 4.79 -20.84 -6.78
CA GLY A 292 5.40 -19.61 -7.31
C GLY A 292 5.47 -18.45 -6.32
N HIS A 293 6.07 -17.35 -6.76
CA HIS A 293 6.01 -16.04 -6.10
C HIS A 293 5.16 -15.10 -6.95
N HIS A 294 4.06 -14.62 -6.37
CA HIS A 294 3.04 -13.84 -7.06
C HIS A 294 2.50 -12.77 -6.10
N GLY A 295 3.02 -11.55 -6.21
CA GLY A 295 2.70 -10.51 -5.24
C GLY A 295 3.53 -9.25 -5.42
N ALA A 296 3.14 -8.21 -4.68
CA ALA A 296 3.80 -6.90 -4.69
C ALA A 296 4.58 -6.59 -3.39
N ASN A 297 4.79 -7.60 -2.52
CA ASN A 297 5.30 -7.43 -1.17
C ASN A 297 6.49 -8.35 -0.82
N HIS A 298 7.16 -8.94 -1.82
CA HIS A 298 8.22 -9.92 -1.60
C HIS A 298 9.54 -9.23 -1.18
N PRO A 299 10.10 -9.58 -0.01
CA PRO A 299 11.32 -8.96 0.48
C PRO A 299 12.59 -9.65 -0.01
N VAL A 300 13.45 -8.89 -0.68
CA VAL A 300 14.69 -9.36 -1.27
C VAL A 300 15.88 -8.64 -0.63
N LYS A 301 16.79 -9.40 -0.04
CA LYS A 301 18.04 -8.89 0.53
C LYS A 301 19.10 -8.82 -0.55
N ASP A 302 19.68 -7.64 -0.73
CA ASP A 302 20.83 -7.39 -1.58
C ASP A 302 22.13 -7.56 -0.79
N ALA A 303 22.94 -8.53 -1.20
CA ALA A 303 24.21 -8.83 -0.57
C ALA A 303 25.30 -7.78 -0.86
N ASP A 304 25.20 -7.06 -1.98
CA ASP A 304 26.17 -6.03 -2.36
C ASP A 304 26.00 -4.77 -1.51
N THR A 305 24.75 -4.43 -1.16
CA THR A 305 24.41 -3.21 -0.42
C THR A 305 24.04 -3.45 1.04
N GLY A 306 23.66 -4.68 1.40
CA GLY A 306 23.13 -5.03 2.71
C GLY A 306 21.67 -4.60 2.95
N ARG A 307 21.02 -3.99 1.96
CA ARG A 307 19.64 -3.49 2.05
C ARG A 307 18.62 -4.57 1.73
N VAL A 308 17.40 -4.37 2.21
CA VAL A 308 16.24 -5.15 1.78
C VAL A 308 15.33 -4.28 0.91
N HIS A 309 14.88 -4.86 -0.19
CA HIS A 309 13.97 -4.26 -1.16
C HIS A 309 12.64 -4.99 -1.12
N ILE A 310 11.54 -4.25 -1.18
CA ILE A 310 10.22 -4.83 -1.46
C ILE A 310 10.07 -4.90 -2.97
N THR A 311 9.62 -6.05 -3.47
CA THR A 311 9.65 -6.37 -4.90
C THR A 311 8.30 -6.90 -5.38
N SER A 312 7.99 -6.60 -6.65
CA SER A 312 6.91 -7.22 -7.40
C SER A 312 7.42 -8.48 -8.08
N GLN A 313 6.77 -9.62 -7.86
CA GLN A 313 7.19 -10.92 -8.36
C GLN A 313 6.02 -11.65 -9.03
N ASN A 314 6.34 -12.32 -10.14
CA ASN A 314 5.42 -13.20 -10.85
C ASN A 314 6.21 -14.31 -11.57
N HIS A 315 6.55 -15.39 -10.86
CA HIS A 315 7.28 -16.50 -11.45
C HIS A 315 7.00 -17.84 -10.74
N GLU A 316 6.99 -18.93 -11.51
CA GLU A 316 6.85 -20.29 -10.98
C GLU A 316 8.17 -21.07 -10.89
N PHE A 317 9.23 -20.56 -11.51
CA PHE A 317 10.52 -21.24 -11.58
C PHE A 317 11.60 -20.38 -10.92
N GLN A 318 12.66 -21.03 -10.45
CA GLN A 318 13.81 -20.37 -9.82
C GLN A 318 15.11 -20.92 -10.36
N VAL A 319 16.19 -20.16 -10.20
CA VAL A 319 17.56 -20.66 -10.37
C VAL A 319 17.99 -21.40 -9.11
N ASP A 320 18.50 -22.63 -9.26
CA ASP A 320 18.93 -23.42 -8.12
C ASP A 320 20.28 -22.93 -7.59
N ALA A 321 20.30 -22.34 -6.39
CA ALA A 321 21.51 -21.76 -5.81
C ALA A 321 22.70 -22.73 -5.75
N VAL A 322 22.42 -24.01 -5.50
CA VAL A 322 23.43 -25.06 -5.31
C VAL A 322 24.07 -25.56 -6.60
N SER A 323 23.43 -25.32 -7.76
CA SER A 323 23.94 -25.77 -9.05
C SER A 323 24.75 -24.69 -9.78
N ILE A 324 24.77 -23.45 -9.27
CA ILE A 324 25.60 -22.37 -9.81
C ILE A 324 27.08 -22.80 -9.72
N PRO A 325 27.79 -22.95 -10.85
CA PRO A 325 29.18 -23.39 -10.83
C PRO A 325 30.09 -22.42 -10.07
N ALA A 326 31.12 -22.95 -9.42
CA ALA A 326 32.17 -22.11 -8.86
C ALA A 326 32.84 -21.30 -9.97
N GLY A 327 32.74 -19.98 -9.90
CA GLY A 327 33.23 -19.09 -10.95
C GLY A 327 33.04 -17.62 -10.62
N ASP A 328 32.94 -16.79 -11.65
CA ASP A 328 32.78 -15.35 -11.50
C ASP A 328 31.31 -14.92 -11.31
N PHE A 329 30.35 -15.78 -11.59
CA PHE A 329 28.95 -15.56 -11.19
C PHE A 329 28.76 -15.81 -9.69
N TYR A 330 27.87 -15.02 -9.08
CA TYR A 330 27.49 -15.16 -7.68
C TYR A 330 26.06 -14.74 -7.46
N VAL A 331 25.45 -15.29 -6.40
CA VAL A 331 24.14 -14.86 -5.92
C VAL A 331 24.30 -13.48 -5.27
N SER A 332 23.80 -12.45 -5.94
CA SER A 332 23.81 -11.08 -5.45
C SER A 332 22.62 -10.79 -4.53
N GLN A 333 21.50 -11.49 -4.72
CA GLN A 333 20.26 -11.21 -3.99
C GLN A 333 19.49 -12.48 -3.63
N ARG A 334 18.81 -12.46 -2.48
CA ARG A 334 18.02 -13.58 -1.97
C ARG A 334 16.70 -13.14 -1.37
N ASN A 335 15.68 -13.98 -1.55
CA ASN A 335 14.39 -13.79 -0.90
C ASN A 335 14.53 -14.07 0.61
N LEU A 336 13.98 -13.21 1.45
CA LEU A 336 14.04 -13.40 2.91
C LEU A 336 13.06 -14.44 3.43
N ASN A 337 12.00 -14.75 2.68
CA ASN A 337 10.96 -15.69 3.13
C ASN A 337 11.38 -17.15 2.94
N ASP A 338 12.01 -17.48 1.80
CA ASP A 338 12.32 -18.87 1.42
C ASP A 338 13.78 -19.11 0.96
N SER A 339 14.61 -18.06 0.93
CA SER A 339 16.02 -18.10 0.50
C SER A 339 16.26 -18.40 -0.99
N SER A 340 15.22 -18.32 -1.83
CA SER A 340 15.35 -18.44 -3.29
C SER A 340 16.36 -17.42 -3.85
N VAL A 341 16.92 -17.73 -5.03
CA VAL A 341 17.86 -16.84 -5.72
C VAL A 341 17.07 -15.75 -6.42
N GLU A 342 17.31 -14.51 -6.04
CA GLU A 342 16.57 -13.35 -6.55
C GLU A 342 17.42 -12.46 -7.44
N GLY A 343 18.73 -12.71 -7.49
CA GLY A 343 19.64 -11.97 -8.35
C GLY A 343 20.98 -12.65 -8.52
N LEU A 344 21.56 -12.47 -9.70
CA LEU A 344 22.92 -12.90 -10.03
C LEU A 344 23.75 -11.67 -10.40
N GLY A 345 24.99 -11.64 -9.92
CA GLY A 345 26.01 -10.71 -10.36
C GLY A 345 27.19 -11.44 -11.00
N HIS A 346 27.92 -10.76 -11.87
CA HIS A 346 29.20 -11.24 -12.38
C HIS A 346 30.35 -10.37 -11.84
N ARG A 347 31.44 -10.98 -11.37
CA ARG A 347 32.57 -10.28 -10.72
C ARG A 347 33.40 -9.41 -11.65
N ARG A 348 33.58 -9.86 -12.90
CA ARG A 348 34.48 -9.22 -13.88
C ARG A 348 33.78 -8.60 -15.08
N LEU A 349 32.70 -9.21 -15.57
CA LEU A 349 31.97 -8.79 -16.76
C LEU A 349 30.76 -7.92 -16.40
N PRO A 350 30.37 -6.97 -17.27
CA PRO A 350 29.19 -6.12 -17.09
C PRO A 350 27.89 -6.92 -17.28
N ALA A 351 27.57 -7.81 -16.36
CA ALA A 351 26.37 -8.65 -16.41
C ALA A 351 25.76 -8.82 -15.01
N PHE A 352 24.46 -8.60 -14.91
CA PHE A 352 23.67 -8.91 -13.72
C PHE A 352 22.22 -9.26 -14.08
N SER A 353 21.49 -9.86 -13.16
CA SER A 353 20.08 -10.15 -13.33
C SER A 353 19.32 -10.13 -12.01
N VAL A 354 18.00 -9.95 -12.10
CA VAL A 354 17.06 -10.04 -10.97
C VAL A 354 15.85 -10.88 -11.35
N GLN A 355 15.35 -11.69 -10.42
CA GLN A 355 14.21 -12.60 -10.62
C GLN A 355 12.86 -11.87 -10.50
N TYR A 356 12.83 -10.75 -9.80
CA TYR A 356 11.66 -9.87 -9.66
C TYR A 356 11.58 -8.83 -10.78
N HIS A 357 10.52 -8.02 -10.74
CA HIS A 357 10.16 -7.01 -11.74
C HIS A 357 10.51 -5.59 -11.24
N PRO A 358 11.70 -5.05 -11.55
CA PRO A 358 12.11 -3.72 -11.09
C PRO A 358 11.30 -2.58 -11.71
N GLU A 359 10.56 -2.86 -12.79
CA GLU A 359 9.60 -1.94 -13.39
C GLU A 359 8.33 -1.75 -12.56
N GLY A 360 7.99 -2.64 -11.63
CA GLY A 360 6.70 -2.61 -10.91
C GLY A 360 5.52 -2.89 -11.85
N CYS A 361 4.40 -2.19 -11.70
CA CYS A 361 3.20 -2.31 -12.56
C CYS A 361 2.70 -3.77 -12.70
N PRO A 362 2.06 -4.34 -11.67
CA PRO A 362 1.69 -3.66 -10.43
C PRO A 362 2.82 -3.69 -9.39
N GLY A 363 2.69 -2.87 -8.35
CA GLY A 363 3.55 -2.95 -7.18
C GLY A 363 4.75 -2.00 -7.16
N PRO A 364 5.64 -2.15 -6.17
CA PRO A 364 6.62 -1.13 -5.81
C PRO A 364 7.65 -0.86 -6.91
N GLN A 365 7.88 0.42 -7.18
CA GLN A 365 8.89 0.88 -8.14
C GLN A 365 10.25 1.22 -7.47
N ASP A 366 10.49 0.72 -6.25
CA ASP A 366 11.68 1.00 -5.43
C ASP A 366 13.00 0.56 -6.11
N ASN A 367 12.90 -0.37 -7.06
CA ASN A 367 14.02 -1.02 -7.72
C ASN A 367 14.35 -0.45 -9.11
N GLN A 368 13.72 0.66 -9.49
CA GLN A 368 13.98 1.39 -10.73
C GLN A 368 15.45 1.83 -10.89
N HIS A 369 16.19 1.97 -9.78
CA HIS A 369 17.63 2.28 -9.81
C HIS A 369 18.48 1.20 -10.50
N LEU A 370 17.95 0.00 -10.73
CA LEU A 370 18.63 -1.07 -11.49
C LEU A 370 18.77 -0.73 -12.98
N TYR A 371 17.83 0.02 -13.56
CA TYR A 371 17.98 0.55 -14.92
C TYR A 371 19.10 1.60 -14.98
N ASP A 372 19.26 2.43 -13.94
CA ASP A 372 20.38 3.37 -13.84
C ASP A 372 21.72 2.61 -13.75
N ARG A 373 21.78 1.54 -12.93
CA ARG A 373 22.94 0.64 -12.83
C ARG A 373 23.29 0.03 -14.19
N PHE A 374 22.30 -0.43 -14.94
CA PHE A 374 22.49 -1.00 -16.28
C PHE A 374 23.07 0.05 -17.25
N ILE A 375 22.53 1.26 -17.30
CA ILE A 375 23.04 2.33 -18.19
C ILE A 375 24.46 2.76 -17.80
N ASP A 376 24.76 2.90 -16.51
CA ASP A 376 26.11 3.20 -16.01
C ASP A 376 27.10 2.09 -16.41
N MET A 377 26.66 0.83 -16.36
CA MET A 377 27.43 -0.34 -16.78
C MET A 377 27.65 -0.37 -18.31
N VAL A 378 26.65 0.01 -19.10
CA VAL A 378 26.77 0.14 -20.56
C VAL A 378 27.86 1.14 -20.94
N ARG A 379 27.88 2.29 -20.26
CA ARG A 379 28.86 3.36 -20.50
C ARG A 379 30.28 3.02 -20.08
N SER A 380 30.42 2.39 -18.91
CA SER A 380 31.72 2.08 -18.35
C SER A 380 32.35 0.82 -18.94
N GLY A 381 31.55 -0.09 -19.50
CA GLY A 381 32.00 -1.40 -19.96
C GLY A 381 32.45 -2.32 -18.82
N ALA A 382 32.12 -1.99 -17.57
CA ALA A 382 32.58 -2.69 -16.38
C ALA A 382 31.42 -2.98 -15.41
N PRO A 383 31.50 -4.04 -14.59
CA PRO A 383 30.50 -4.27 -13.54
C PRO A 383 30.43 -3.06 -12.60
N VAL A 384 29.23 -2.54 -12.40
CA VAL A 384 28.96 -1.50 -11.41
C VAL A 384 28.27 -2.15 -10.22
N ALA A 385 28.93 -2.21 -9.08
CA ALA A 385 28.31 -2.46 -7.79
C ALA A 385 28.53 -1.21 -6.93
N LYS A 386 27.46 -0.46 -6.66
CA LYS A 386 27.54 0.70 -5.76
C LYS A 386 27.32 0.18 -4.34
N ALA A 387 28.41 -0.05 -3.60
CA ALA A 387 28.31 -0.23 -2.16
C ALA A 387 27.65 1.02 -1.55
N VAL A 388 26.62 0.83 -0.74
CA VAL A 388 26.08 1.92 0.08
C VAL A 388 27.17 2.26 1.11
N ALA A 389 27.35 3.55 1.41
CA ALA A 389 28.31 4.00 2.41
C ALA A 389 28.13 3.20 3.70
N GLY A 390 29.22 2.62 4.21
CA GLY A 390 29.20 1.75 5.37
C GLY A 390 28.51 2.40 6.55
N MET A 391 27.52 1.71 7.11
CA MET A 391 26.79 2.18 8.28
C MET A 391 27.69 2.15 9.51
N LYS A 392 27.62 3.21 10.32
CA LYS A 392 28.20 3.19 11.65
C LYS A 392 27.31 2.33 12.54
N GLU A 393 27.77 1.15 12.91
CA GLU A 393 27.17 0.41 14.02
C GLU A 393 27.25 1.28 15.27
N GLN A 394 26.08 1.70 15.78
CA GLN A 394 26.01 2.35 17.08
C GLN A 394 25.96 1.28 18.17
N PRO A 395 26.67 1.48 19.30
CA PRO A 395 26.57 0.55 20.42
C PRO A 395 25.13 0.51 20.94
N ARG A 396 24.59 -0.69 21.16
CA ARG A 396 23.23 -0.87 21.68
C ARG A 396 23.12 -0.34 23.12
N PRO A 397 22.01 0.31 23.51
CA PRO A 397 21.87 0.83 24.87
C PRO A 397 21.66 -0.33 25.83
N ARG A 398 22.15 -0.21 27.07
CA ARG A 398 21.87 -1.16 28.15
C ARG A 398 20.65 -0.74 28.94
N LYS A 399 20.43 0.57 29.10
CA LYS A 399 19.26 1.14 29.79
C LYS A 399 18.59 2.22 28.96
N VAL A 400 17.27 2.14 28.81
CA VAL A 400 16.45 3.10 28.04
C VAL A 400 15.36 3.69 28.93
N LEU A 401 15.27 5.02 28.94
CA LEU A 401 14.12 5.76 29.49
C LEU A 401 13.05 5.93 28.41
N ILE A 402 11.82 5.54 28.72
CA ILE A 402 10.65 5.62 27.84
C ILE A 402 9.70 6.66 28.41
N LEU A 403 9.22 7.58 27.57
CA LEU A 403 8.24 8.59 27.95
C LEU A 403 6.82 8.10 27.62
N GLY A 404 5.96 8.03 28.63
CA GLY A 404 4.52 7.82 28.46
C GLY A 404 3.80 9.07 27.96
N SER A 405 2.50 8.94 27.67
CA SER A 405 1.68 10.03 27.14
C SER A 405 1.06 10.95 28.18
N GLY A 406 1.02 10.53 29.45
CA GLY A 406 0.29 11.23 30.50
C GLY A 406 -1.20 10.88 30.52
N PRO A 407 -2.07 11.77 31.04
CA PRO A 407 -3.50 11.51 31.13
C PRO A 407 -4.15 11.42 29.74
N ILE A 408 -5.21 10.62 29.64
CA ILE A 408 -6.02 10.51 28.41
C ILE A 408 -6.75 11.84 28.16
N VAL A 409 -6.57 12.39 26.96
CA VAL A 409 -7.25 13.60 26.48
C VAL A 409 -7.73 13.39 25.04
N ILE A 410 -8.67 14.21 24.59
CA ILE A 410 -9.06 14.20 23.17
C ILE A 410 -7.81 14.49 22.32
N GLY A 411 -7.53 13.61 21.37
CA GLY A 411 -6.34 13.66 20.52
C GLY A 411 -5.21 12.74 20.98
N GLN A 412 -5.17 12.38 22.27
CA GLN A 412 -4.18 11.45 22.83
C GLN A 412 -4.83 10.47 23.81
N ALA A 413 -5.19 9.28 23.35
CA ALA A 413 -5.91 8.29 24.14
C ALA A 413 -5.08 7.01 24.40
N ALA A 414 -5.76 5.86 24.45
CA ALA A 414 -5.19 4.58 24.87
C ALA A 414 -4.18 3.98 23.86
N GLU A 415 -4.06 4.54 22.66
CA GLU A 415 -3.09 4.11 21.65
C GLU A 415 -1.64 4.11 22.19
N PHE A 416 -1.30 5.05 23.06
CA PHE A 416 0.03 5.19 23.65
C PHE A 416 0.27 4.24 24.83
N ASP A 417 -0.79 3.81 25.52
CA ASP A 417 -0.70 2.74 26.52
C ASP A 417 -0.32 1.41 25.85
N TYR A 418 -1.01 1.08 24.74
CA TYR A 418 -0.65 -0.06 23.91
C TYR A 418 0.79 0.04 23.39
N ALA A 419 1.17 1.17 22.79
CA ALA A 419 2.49 1.35 22.21
C ALA A 419 3.62 1.28 23.26
N GLY A 420 3.46 1.97 24.40
CA GLY A 420 4.40 1.95 25.52
C GLY A 420 4.57 0.54 26.10
N THR A 421 3.47 -0.19 26.28
CA THR A 421 3.50 -1.59 26.75
C THR A 421 4.27 -2.49 25.78
N GLN A 422 3.99 -2.37 24.47
CA GLN A 422 4.68 -3.16 23.45
C GLN A 422 6.19 -2.86 23.43
N ALA A 423 6.57 -1.60 23.56
CA ALA A 423 7.97 -1.21 23.56
C ALA A 423 8.73 -1.72 24.78
N CYS A 424 8.16 -1.61 25.99
CA CYS A 424 8.81 -2.13 27.19
C CYS A 424 9.09 -3.65 27.05
N LYS A 425 8.08 -4.41 26.58
CA LYS A 425 8.24 -5.85 26.29
C LYS A 425 9.29 -6.11 25.22
N ALA A 426 9.26 -5.36 24.12
CA ALA A 426 10.22 -5.48 23.02
C ALA A 426 11.66 -5.26 23.47
N LEU A 427 11.90 -4.24 24.29
CA LEU A 427 13.23 -3.88 24.76
C LEU A 427 13.74 -4.88 25.80
N ARG A 428 12.86 -5.41 26.66
CA ARG A 428 13.21 -6.48 27.60
C ARG A 428 13.67 -7.75 26.87
N GLU A 429 13.02 -8.14 25.78
CA GLU A 429 13.45 -9.26 24.94
C GLU A 429 14.85 -9.08 24.34
N GLU A 430 15.25 -7.82 24.15
CA GLU A 430 16.56 -7.44 23.65
C GLU A 430 17.61 -7.30 24.77
N GLY A 431 17.25 -7.63 26.02
CA GLY A 431 18.14 -7.56 27.18
C GLY A 431 18.42 -6.14 27.68
N ILE A 432 17.53 -5.19 27.37
CA ILE A 432 17.67 -3.77 27.69
C ILE A 432 16.82 -3.47 28.93
N GLU A 433 17.43 -2.84 29.93
CA GLU A 433 16.73 -2.37 31.13
C GLU A 433 15.84 -1.17 30.78
N THR A 434 14.57 -1.25 31.14
CA THR A 434 13.53 -0.28 30.80
C THR A 434 13.11 0.54 32.01
N VAL A 435 13.25 1.86 31.88
CA VAL A 435 12.70 2.82 32.83
C VAL A 435 11.53 3.51 32.15
N LEU A 436 10.34 3.44 32.74
CA LEU A 436 9.16 4.13 32.24
C LEU A 436 8.78 5.27 33.16
N VAL A 437 8.46 6.44 32.58
CA VAL A 437 7.79 7.54 33.29
C VAL A 437 6.43 7.83 32.64
N ASN A 438 5.37 7.80 33.43
CA ASN A 438 4.03 8.17 32.98
C ASN A 438 3.21 8.68 34.18
N SER A 439 2.50 9.80 34.02
CA SER A 439 1.70 10.36 35.11
C SER A 439 0.31 9.71 35.26
N ASN A 440 -0.11 8.87 34.32
CA ASN A 440 -1.43 8.23 34.34
C ASN A 440 -1.36 6.85 35.01
N PRO A 441 -1.98 6.67 36.19
CA PRO A 441 -1.96 5.38 36.90
C PRO A 441 -2.92 4.34 36.31
N ALA A 442 -3.81 4.72 35.39
CA ALA A 442 -4.82 3.86 34.79
C ALA A 442 -4.37 3.30 33.43
N THR A 443 -3.09 2.95 33.31
CA THR A 443 -2.51 2.39 32.07
C THR A 443 -1.88 1.03 32.32
N ILE A 444 -2.02 0.10 31.37
CA ILE A 444 -1.36 -1.20 31.44
C ILE A 444 0.16 -1.02 31.45
N MET A 445 0.69 -0.04 30.73
CA MET A 445 2.13 0.21 30.67
C MET A 445 2.76 0.53 32.04
N THR A 446 1.95 0.99 33.01
CA THR A 446 2.40 1.27 34.38
C THR A 446 2.27 0.10 35.35
N ASP A 447 1.81 -1.07 34.89
CA ASP A 447 1.77 -2.28 35.71
C ASP A 447 3.20 -2.75 36.05
N GLU A 448 3.36 -3.34 37.25
CA GLU A 448 4.68 -3.66 37.84
C GLU A 448 5.53 -4.62 36.99
N ASP A 449 4.89 -5.43 36.13
CA ASP A 449 5.56 -6.42 35.29
C ASP A 449 5.88 -5.92 33.87
N VAL A 450 5.51 -4.69 33.50
CA VAL A 450 5.71 -4.18 32.13
C VAL A 450 7.09 -3.58 31.90
N ALA A 451 7.57 -2.74 32.82
CA ALA A 451 8.92 -2.15 32.78
C ALA A 451 9.74 -2.55 34.02
N ASP A 452 11.07 -2.44 33.96
CA ASP A 452 11.93 -2.79 35.10
C ASP A 452 11.83 -1.75 36.23
N ARG A 453 11.58 -0.49 35.86
CA ARG A 453 11.27 0.62 36.78
C ARG A 453 10.12 1.45 36.22
N VAL A 454 9.11 1.71 37.05
CA VAL A 454 7.97 2.58 36.71
C VAL A 454 7.95 3.79 37.63
N TYR A 455 7.86 4.99 37.06
CA TYR A 455 7.72 6.26 37.75
C TYR A 455 6.37 6.90 37.43
N LEU A 456 5.50 6.97 38.44
CA LEU A 456 4.23 7.71 38.39
C LEU A 456 4.47 9.17 38.77
N GLU A 457 5.10 9.92 37.87
CA GLU A 457 5.56 11.30 38.10
C GLU A 457 5.03 12.25 37.01
N PRO A 458 4.94 13.58 37.28
CA PRO A 458 4.56 14.56 36.27
C PRO A 458 5.55 14.57 35.09
N LEU A 459 5.02 14.64 33.87
CA LEU A 459 5.83 14.72 32.64
C LEU A 459 6.36 16.15 32.42
N THR A 460 7.34 16.53 33.25
CA THR A 460 7.99 17.86 33.25
C THR A 460 9.51 17.71 33.21
N VAL A 461 10.22 18.74 32.72
CA VAL A 461 11.69 18.77 32.66
C VAL A 461 12.31 18.47 34.03
N GLU A 462 11.85 19.12 35.09
CA GLU A 462 12.38 18.95 36.45
C GLU A 462 12.20 17.51 36.96
N ALA A 463 11.01 16.94 36.83
CA ALA A 463 10.75 15.58 37.30
C ALA A 463 11.55 14.55 36.51
N VAL A 464 11.59 14.67 35.18
CA VAL A 464 12.31 13.73 34.33
C VAL A 464 13.83 13.88 34.46
N GLU A 465 14.37 15.08 34.66
CA GLU A 465 15.80 15.27 34.96
C GLU A 465 16.19 14.56 36.27
N ARG A 466 15.36 14.62 37.32
CA ARG A 466 15.61 13.86 38.56
C ARG A 466 15.65 12.35 38.33
N ILE A 467 14.78 11.83 37.45
CA ILE A 467 14.77 10.42 37.07
C ILE A 467 16.03 10.07 36.27
N ILE A 468 16.41 10.89 35.29
CA ILE A 468 17.64 10.71 34.49
C ILE A 468 18.88 10.72 35.39
N ALA A 469 18.96 11.65 36.34
CA ALA A 469 20.07 11.73 37.29
C ALA A 469 20.19 10.49 38.19
N ARG A 470 19.05 9.90 38.58
CA ARG A 470 18.98 8.70 39.42
C ARG A 470 19.27 7.41 38.64
N GLU A 471 18.64 7.25 37.49
CA GLU A 471 18.65 5.99 36.74
C GLU A 471 19.83 5.87 35.78
N GLN A 472 20.41 7.01 35.37
CA GLN A 472 21.52 7.13 34.42
C GLN A 472 21.26 6.31 33.14
N PRO A 473 20.14 6.53 32.42
CA PRO A 473 19.84 5.80 31.18
C PRO A 473 20.86 6.15 30.09
N ASP A 474 21.25 5.18 29.26
CA ASP A 474 22.11 5.44 28.11
C ASP A 474 21.34 6.23 27.03
N ALA A 475 20.02 6.07 26.98
CA ALA A 475 19.18 6.62 25.92
C ALA A 475 17.74 6.92 26.35
N LEU A 476 17.08 7.80 25.60
CA LEU A 476 15.69 8.23 25.76
C LEU A 476 14.89 7.89 24.49
N LEU A 477 13.74 7.25 24.65
CA LEU A 477 12.81 6.90 23.57
C LEU A 477 11.50 7.73 23.70
N PRO A 478 11.37 8.84 22.95
CA PRO A 478 10.24 9.75 23.10
C PRO A 478 9.09 9.50 22.10
N THR A 479 9.31 8.66 21.09
CA THR A 479 8.42 8.47 19.93
C THR A 479 7.20 7.59 20.21
N LEU A 480 6.95 7.25 21.48
CA LEU A 480 5.85 6.39 21.93
C LEU A 480 4.84 7.07 22.86
N GLY A 481 5.17 8.25 23.37
CA GLY A 481 4.35 9.02 24.33
C GLY A 481 3.46 10.08 23.68
N GLY A 482 3.15 9.95 22.39
CA GLY A 482 2.40 10.98 21.65
C GLY A 482 3.13 12.32 21.60
N GLN A 483 2.36 13.41 21.49
CA GLN A 483 2.93 14.75 21.43
C GLN A 483 3.63 15.14 22.74
N THR A 484 3.08 14.70 23.88
CA THR A 484 3.67 14.92 25.21
C THR A 484 5.12 14.43 25.27
N GLY A 485 5.39 13.23 24.74
CA GLY A 485 6.73 12.65 24.71
C GLY A 485 7.71 13.44 23.84
N LEU A 486 7.30 13.85 22.63
CA LEU A 486 8.14 14.63 21.72
C LEU A 486 8.46 16.04 22.25
N ASN A 487 7.45 16.72 22.79
CA ASN A 487 7.61 18.05 23.39
C ASN A 487 8.58 17.99 24.57
N LEU A 488 8.38 17.02 25.49
CA LEU A 488 9.23 16.86 26.65
C LEU A 488 10.68 16.53 26.28
N ALA A 489 10.90 15.69 25.25
CA ALA A 489 12.24 15.42 24.74
C ALA A 489 12.92 16.68 24.18
N THR A 490 12.17 17.53 23.49
CA THR A 490 12.65 18.81 22.97
C THR A 490 12.98 19.77 24.11
N ASP A 491 12.14 19.85 25.13
CA ASP A 491 12.35 20.72 26.30
C ASP A 491 13.57 20.26 27.13
N LEU A 492 13.74 18.95 27.33
CA LEU A 492 14.92 18.36 27.97
C LEU A 492 16.22 18.68 27.19
N ALA A 493 16.17 18.62 25.86
CA ALA A 493 17.30 18.97 25.01
C ALA A 493 17.63 20.46 25.08
N ASN A 494 16.63 21.34 24.98
CA ASN A 494 16.79 22.79 25.07
C ASN A 494 17.32 23.22 26.45
N ALA A 495 16.92 22.52 27.52
CA ALA A 495 17.43 22.72 28.87
C ALA A 495 18.86 22.14 29.07
N GLY A 496 19.46 21.50 28.06
CA GLY A 496 20.79 20.89 28.12
C GLY A 496 20.87 19.63 28.98
N VAL A 497 19.75 19.04 29.39
CA VAL A 497 19.70 17.87 30.28
C VAL A 497 20.32 16.66 29.60
N LEU A 498 19.94 16.41 28.34
CA LEU A 498 20.41 15.25 27.58
C LEU A 498 21.94 15.27 27.40
N GLU A 499 22.51 16.44 27.13
CA GLU A 499 23.96 16.61 27.00
C GLU A 499 24.69 16.44 28.34
N ARG A 500 24.19 17.07 29.42
CA ARG A 500 24.80 16.97 30.77
C ARG A 500 24.84 15.54 31.29
N HIS A 501 23.83 14.74 30.98
CA HIS A 501 23.70 13.37 31.44
C HIS A 501 24.12 12.32 30.40
N HIS A 502 24.62 12.76 29.24
CA HIS A 502 25.06 11.89 28.13
C HIS A 502 23.97 10.91 27.63
N VAL A 503 22.71 11.37 27.62
CA VAL A 503 21.55 10.58 27.17
C VAL A 503 21.31 10.84 25.69
N ARG A 504 21.39 9.80 24.86
CA ARG A 504 21.07 9.92 23.42
C ARG A 504 19.58 9.75 23.16
N LEU A 505 19.08 10.38 22.10
CA LEU A 505 17.72 10.14 21.61
C LEU A 505 17.67 8.95 20.66
N LEU A 506 16.63 8.14 20.79
CA LEU A 506 16.34 7.00 19.91
C LEU A 506 15.12 7.27 19.04
N GLY A 507 15.12 6.70 17.84
CA GLY A 507 14.02 6.77 16.88
C GLY A 507 13.96 8.06 16.08
N ALA A 508 13.82 9.20 16.77
CA ALA A 508 13.79 10.52 16.15
C ALA A 508 14.76 11.47 16.86
N THR A 509 15.58 12.18 16.09
CA THR A 509 16.49 13.20 16.61
C THR A 509 15.74 14.52 16.87
N ILE A 510 16.36 15.45 17.62
CA ILE A 510 15.78 16.80 17.78
C ILE A 510 15.61 17.51 16.43
N ASP A 511 16.56 17.35 15.51
CA ASP A 511 16.46 17.91 14.16
C ASP A 511 15.28 17.31 13.40
N THR A 512 15.10 15.98 13.48
CA THR A 512 13.94 15.28 12.90
C THR A 512 12.61 15.78 13.46
N ILE A 513 12.48 15.91 14.78
CA ILE A 513 11.27 16.41 15.43
C ILE A 513 10.99 17.85 14.98
N ARG A 514 12.00 18.72 15.01
CA ARG A 514 11.86 20.12 14.55
C ARG A 514 11.46 20.20 13.08
N LYS A 515 12.08 19.43 12.20
CA LYS A 515 11.77 19.40 10.77
C LYS A 515 10.35 18.92 10.47
N ALA A 516 9.80 18.02 11.27
CA ALA A 516 8.44 17.51 11.09
C ALA A 516 7.37 18.41 11.70
N GLU A 517 7.64 19.01 12.86
CA GLU A 517 6.66 19.82 13.62
C GLU A 517 6.65 21.30 13.19
N ASP A 518 7.79 21.85 12.74
CA ASP A 518 7.86 23.21 12.20
C ASP A 518 7.42 23.24 10.73
N ARG A 519 6.36 24.00 10.44
CA ARG A 519 5.76 24.04 9.10
C ARG A 519 6.70 24.58 8.03
N GLN A 520 7.58 25.53 8.36
CA GLN A 520 8.49 26.13 7.39
C GLN A 520 9.64 25.18 7.09
N ALA A 521 10.22 24.54 8.12
CA ALA A 521 11.25 23.52 7.96
C ALA A 521 10.72 22.30 7.21
N PHE A 522 9.48 21.89 7.50
CA PHE A 522 8.82 20.78 6.80
C PHE A 522 8.64 21.10 5.32
N LYS A 523 8.10 22.28 4.99
CA LYS A 523 7.94 22.74 3.61
C LYS A 523 9.26 22.76 2.84
N GLN A 524 10.32 23.32 3.44
CA GLN A 524 11.64 23.37 2.83
C GLN A 524 12.20 21.97 2.57
N MET A 525 12.07 21.05 3.52
CA MET A 525 12.49 19.66 3.35
C MET A 525 11.76 19.00 2.19
N LEU A 526 10.43 19.16 2.08
CA LEU A 526 9.64 18.63 0.98
C LEU A 526 10.09 19.21 -0.38
N GLU A 527 10.32 20.51 -0.46
CA GLU A 527 10.84 21.18 -1.67
C GLU A 527 12.23 20.64 -2.07
N GLU A 528 13.12 20.39 -1.11
CA GLU A 528 14.47 19.82 -1.34
C GLU A 528 14.44 18.42 -1.94
N ILE A 529 13.46 17.59 -1.57
CA ILE A 529 13.30 16.23 -2.09
C ILE A 529 12.35 16.15 -3.30
N GLY A 530 11.82 17.30 -3.74
CA GLY A 530 10.94 17.40 -4.91
C GLY A 530 9.50 16.95 -4.69
N GLU A 531 9.03 16.94 -3.44
CA GLU A 531 7.62 16.68 -3.11
C GLU A 531 6.76 17.93 -3.33
N PRO A 532 5.51 17.77 -3.80
CA PRO A 532 4.60 18.88 -3.99
C PRO A 532 4.15 19.46 -2.64
N VAL A 533 4.27 20.79 -2.51
CA VAL A 533 3.78 21.56 -1.36
C VAL A 533 2.66 22.52 -1.79
N PRO A 534 1.62 22.73 -0.96
CA PRO A 534 0.54 23.63 -1.31
C PRO A 534 1.06 25.05 -1.60
N ILE A 535 0.58 25.62 -2.71
CA ILE A 535 0.92 26.99 -3.07
C ILE A 535 0.40 27.91 -1.98
N SER A 536 1.31 28.69 -1.42
CA SER A 536 1.05 29.57 -0.28
C SER A 536 1.84 30.88 -0.42
N ARG A 537 1.26 31.97 0.07
CA ARG A 537 1.87 33.29 0.10
C ARG A 537 1.55 33.99 1.42
N VAL A 538 2.55 34.64 1.97
CA VAL A 538 2.34 35.63 3.04
C VAL A 538 1.83 36.92 2.40
N CYS A 539 0.70 37.42 2.88
CA CYS A 539 0.11 38.68 2.46
C CYS A 539 -0.05 39.63 3.66
N GLU A 540 0.30 40.90 3.45
CA GLU A 540 0.20 41.98 4.45
C GLU A 540 -0.88 43.01 4.09
N SER A 541 -1.54 42.83 2.93
CA SER A 541 -2.61 43.73 2.48
C SER A 541 -3.72 42.98 1.74
N MET A 542 -4.90 43.62 1.64
CA MET A 542 -6.01 43.11 0.85
C MET A 542 -5.71 43.06 -0.65
N GLU A 543 -4.81 43.90 -1.16
CA GLU A 543 -4.38 43.88 -2.57
C GLU A 543 -3.61 42.60 -2.86
N GLU A 544 -2.62 42.26 -2.02
CA GLU A 544 -1.84 41.04 -2.16
C GLU A 544 -2.69 39.76 -2.02
N VAL A 545 -3.71 39.79 -1.15
CA VAL A 545 -4.68 38.70 -1.02
C VAL A 545 -5.50 38.53 -2.30
N ARG A 546 -6.00 39.61 -2.90
CA ARG A 546 -6.75 39.57 -4.16
C ARG A 546 -5.89 39.10 -5.32
N ASP A 547 -4.65 39.58 -5.40
CA ASP A 547 -3.69 39.13 -6.42
C ASP A 547 -3.42 37.64 -6.34
N PHE A 548 -3.21 37.12 -5.11
CA PHE A 548 -3.01 35.70 -4.91
C PHE A 548 -4.25 34.88 -5.30
N ALA A 549 -5.45 35.33 -4.92
CA ALA A 549 -6.68 34.64 -5.25
C ALA A 549 -6.99 34.66 -6.75
N PHE A 550 -6.73 35.77 -7.43
CA PHE A 550 -6.88 35.88 -8.87
C PHE A 550 -5.90 34.95 -9.62
N ALA A 551 -4.66 34.85 -9.15
CA ALA A 551 -3.63 34.01 -9.78
C ALA A 551 -3.85 32.50 -9.55
N ASN A 552 -4.37 32.10 -8.39
CA ASN A 552 -4.42 30.69 -7.98
C ASN A 552 -5.84 30.09 -7.94
N GLY A 553 -6.87 30.93 -8.07
CA GLY A 553 -8.27 30.51 -7.98
C GLY A 553 -8.72 30.15 -6.55
N LEU A 554 -10.00 29.81 -6.43
CA LEU A 554 -10.63 29.32 -5.20
C LEU A 554 -10.84 27.79 -5.28
N PRO A 555 -10.93 27.07 -4.14
CA PRO A 555 -10.96 27.59 -2.77
C PRO A 555 -9.57 27.83 -2.17
N LEU A 556 -9.50 28.76 -1.21
CA LEU A 556 -8.30 29.11 -0.45
C LEU A 556 -8.54 28.97 1.06
N VAL A 557 -7.47 28.93 1.83
CA VAL A 557 -7.50 29.05 3.29
C VAL A 557 -6.62 30.22 3.71
N ILE A 558 -7.16 31.08 4.56
CA ILE A 558 -6.44 32.22 5.13
C ILE A 558 -6.18 31.95 6.60
N ARG A 559 -4.93 32.06 7.02
CA ARG A 559 -4.49 31.83 8.40
C ARG A 559 -3.70 33.05 8.90
N PRO A 560 -4.16 33.75 9.95
CA PRO A 560 -3.43 34.88 10.50
C PRO A 560 -2.11 34.44 11.14
N ALA A 561 -1.08 35.26 10.98
CA ALA A 561 0.20 35.03 11.65
C ALA A 561 0.06 35.24 13.17
N TYR A 562 0.79 34.44 13.96
CA TYR A 562 0.85 34.53 15.43
C TYR A 562 -0.51 34.43 16.14
N THR A 563 -1.51 33.79 15.54
CA THR A 563 -2.77 33.43 16.21
C THR A 563 -2.83 31.93 16.49
N LEU A 564 -3.41 31.56 17.64
CA LEU A 564 -3.59 30.15 18.04
C LEU A 564 -4.96 29.64 17.59
N GLY A 565 -5.05 28.33 17.31
CA GLY A 565 -6.32 27.64 17.04
C GLY A 565 -7.07 28.12 15.80
N GLY A 566 -6.38 28.67 14.79
CA GLY A 566 -7.03 29.19 13.57
C GLY A 566 -7.84 30.47 13.77
N THR A 567 -7.69 31.12 14.93
CA THR A 567 -8.40 32.35 15.27
C THR A 567 -8.17 33.43 14.21
N GLY A 568 -9.26 33.99 13.68
CA GLY A 568 -9.26 35.00 12.62
C GLY A 568 -9.16 34.45 11.20
N GLY A 569 -8.77 33.19 11.02
CA GLY A 569 -8.66 32.51 9.73
C GLY A 569 -9.98 31.94 9.21
N GLY A 570 -9.93 31.25 8.08
CA GLY A 570 -11.08 30.56 7.50
C GLY A 570 -10.88 30.12 6.06
N PHE A 571 -11.81 29.31 5.59
CA PHE A 571 -11.90 28.92 4.18
C PHE A 571 -12.54 30.03 3.36
N VAL A 572 -12.06 30.17 2.12
CA VAL A 572 -12.53 31.10 1.12
C VAL A 572 -12.96 30.28 -0.08
N THR A 573 -14.26 30.10 -0.26
CA THR A 573 -14.82 29.35 -1.39
C THR A 573 -15.50 30.25 -2.40
N THR A 574 -15.80 31.49 -2.01
CA THR A 574 -16.36 32.54 -2.87
C THR A 574 -15.58 33.85 -2.74
N GLU A 575 -15.72 34.74 -3.72
CA GLU A 575 -15.11 36.08 -3.66
C GLU A 575 -15.59 36.89 -2.45
N ALA A 576 -16.86 36.70 -2.05
CA ALA A 576 -17.42 37.32 -0.85
C ALA A 576 -16.76 36.81 0.44
N ASP A 577 -16.37 35.53 0.47
CA ASP A 577 -15.59 34.99 1.59
C ASP A 577 -14.18 35.55 1.63
N LEU A 578 -13.56 35.82 0.47
CA LEU A 578 -12.19 36.31 0.39
C LEU A 578 -12.06 37.61 1.16
N GLU A 579 -12.94 38.57 0.87
CA GLU A 579 -12.93 39.87 1.51
C GLU A 579 -13.24 39.78 3.01
N ARG A 580 -14.26 39.00 3.38
CA ARG A 580 -14.67 38.83 4.79
C ARG A 580 -13.59 38.17 5.64
N VAL A 581 -13.01 37.06 5.15
CA VAL A 581 -12.04 36.27 5.91
C VAL A 581 -10.68 36.97 5.94
N ALA A 582 -10.24 37.57 4.84
CA ALA A 582 -8.96 38.26 4.78
C ALA A 582 -8.92 39.51 5.67
N VAL A 583 -9.96 40.34 5.66
CA VAL A 583 -10.05 41.52 6.54
C VAL A 583 -10.01 41.09 8.01
N ARG A 584 -10.81 40.08 8.37
CA ARG A 584 -10.81 39.52 9.72
C ARG A 584 -9.43 38.95 10.08
N GLY A 585 -8.79 38.27 9.14
CA GLY A 585 -7.49 37.63 9.37
C GLY A 585 -6.37 38.64 9.57
N LEU A 586 -6.26 39.65 8.70
CA LEU A 586 -5.28 40.73 8.82
C LEU A 586 -5.47 41.54 10.11
N ALA A 587 -6.73 41.75 10.53
CA ALA A 587 -7.03 42.42 11.79
C ALA A 587 -6.72 41.57 13.03
N ALA A 588 -6.86 40.24 12.93
CA ALA A 588 -6.59 39.31 14.03
C ALA A 588 -5.10 39.05 14.25
N SER A 589 -4.27 39.24 13.21
CA SER A 589 -2.82 39.07 13.27
C SER A 589 -2.15 40.21 14.04
N PRO A 590 -1.37 39.94 15.11
CA PRO A 590 -0.62 40.96 15.85
C PRO A 590 0.39 41.75 15.00
N ILE A 591 0.78 41.22 13.85
CA ILE A 591 1.73 41.82 12.91
C ILE A 591 1.08 42.19 11.57
N HIS A 592 -0.26 42.21 11.50
CA HIS A 592 -1.04 42.55 10.30
C HIS A 592 -0.73 41.68 9.06
N GLN A 593 -0.49 40.38 9.29
CA GLN A 593 -0.07 39.44 8.26
C GLN A 593 -0.97 38.19 8.24
N VAL A 594 -1.32 37.71 7.06
CA VAL A 594 -1.98 36.42 6.85
C VAL A 594 -1.16 35.53 5.92
N LEU A 595 -1.17 34.22 6.15
CA LEU A 595 -0.78 33.21 5.19
C LEU A 595 -2.03 32.80 4.40
N ILE A 596 -2.03 33.05 3.10
CA ILE A 596 -3.03 32.51 2.18
C ILE A 596 -2.46 31.29 1.47
N GLU A 597 -3.24 30.22 1.38
CA GLU A 597 -2.82 28.94 0.81
C GLU A 597 -3.97 28.32 0.01
N ARG A 598 -3.65 27.50 -1.00
CA ARG A 598 -4.65 26.69 -1.71
C ARG A 598 -5.40 25.80 -0.72
N SER A 599 -6.72 25.88 -0.70
CA SER A 599 -7.53 24.96 0.10
C SER A 599 -7.56 23.60 -0.58
N LEU A 600 -7.31 22.56 0.21
CA LEU A 600 -7.41 21.17 -0.19
C LEU A 600 -8.75 20.58 0.27
N TRP A 601 -9.70 21.42 0.69
CA TRP A 601 -11.03 20.98 1.11
C TRP A 601 -11.71 20.13 0.04
N GLY A 602 -12.25 18.97 0.42
CA GLY A 602 -12.90 18.05 -0.50
C GLY A 602 -11.96 17.12 -1.26
N TRP A 603 -10.64 17.23 -1.07
CA TRP A 603 -9.69 16.27 -1.63
C TRP A 603 -9.73 14.95 -0.85
N LYS A 604 -9.34 13.84 -1.50
CA LYS A 604 -9.21 12.54 -0.81
C LYS A 604 -8.09 12.65 0.20
N GLU A 605 -8.32 12.21 1.43
CA GLU A 605 -7.28 12.15 2.45
C GLU A 605 -6.79 10.71 2.59
N ILE A 606 -5.49 10.51 2.36
CA ILE A 606 -4.84 9.19 2.32
C ILE A 606 -3.68 9.17 3.31
N GLU A 607 -3.60 8.13 4.12
CA GLU A 607 -2.53 7.97 5.11
C GLU A 607 -1.67 6.73 4.83
N TYR A 608 -0.37 6.83 5.09
CA TYR A 608 0.56 5.71 5.06
C TYR A 608 1.30 5.59 6.39
N GLU A 609 1.27 4.38 6.97
CA GLU A 609 2.17 4.00 8.04
C GLU A 609 3.44 3.42 7.44
N VAL A 610 4.58 4.05 7.70
CA VAL A 610 5.88 3.68 7.12
C VAL A 610 6.87 3.35 8.22
N MET A 611 7.80 2.44 7.93
CA MET A 611 8.82 1.96 8.85
C MET A 611 10.18 1.99 8.15
N ARG A 612 11.20 2.51 8.83
CA ARG A 612 12.57 2.55 8.32
C ARG A 612 13.55 2.14 9.40
N ASP A 613 14.51 1.29 9.07
CA ASP A 613 15.58 0.90 9.98
C ASP A 613 16.92 1.61 9.71
N GLY A 614 17.88 1.36 10.61
CA GLY A 614 19.26 1.82 10.46
C GLY A 614 19.96 1.25 9.22
N ALA A 615 19.42 0.17 8.63
CA ALA A 615 19.65 -0.45 7.31
C ALA A 615 19.34 0.42 6.08
N ASP A 616 18.54 1.47 6.27
CA ASP A 616 17.80 2.17 5.21
C ASP A 616 16.83 1.25 4.44
N THR A 617 16.51 0.07 5.00
CA THR A 617 15.35 -0.72 4.60
C THR A 617 14.13 0.08 5.00
N CYS A 618 13.25 0.34 4.04
CA CYS A 618 12.09 1.18 4.23
C CYS A 618 10.88 0.50 3.60
N ILE A 619 9.79 0.37 4.36
CA ILE A 619 8.56 -0.33 3.97
C ILE A 619 7.33 0.50 4.31
N THR A 620 6.23 0.27 3.60
CA THR A 620 4.92 0.78 3.99
C THR A 620 4.07 -0.34 4.59
N VAL A 621 3.71 -0.20 5.86
CA VAL A 621 3.02 -1.24 6.64
C VAL A 621 1.52 -1.24 6.37
N CYS A 622 0.91 -0.06 6.21
CA CYS A 622 -0.51 0.07 5.97
C CYS A 622 -0.80 1.36 5.22
N ASN A 623 -1.75 1.31 4.29
CA ASN A 623 -2.37 2.49 3.70
C ASN A 623 -3.84 2.57 4.11
N MET A 624 -4.33 3.79 4.30
CA MET A 624 -5.68 4.08 4.77
C MET A 624 -6.29 5.18 3.91
N GLU A 625 -7.60 5.09 3.66
CA GLU A 625 -8.37 6.10 2.96
C GLU A 625 -9.49 6.61 3.85
N ASN A 626 -9.62 7.93 3.95
CA ASN A 626 -10.71 8.54 4.68
C ASN A 626 -11.94 8.59 3.78
N LEU A 627 -13.07 8.12 4.31
CA LEU A 627 -14.38 8.27 3.66
C LEU A 627 -14.77 9.75 3.66
N ASP A 628 -14.58 10.44 4.79
CA ASP A 628 -14.74 11.89 4.86
C ASP A 628 -13.55 12.56 4.18
N PRO A 629 -13.76 13.50 3.23
CA PRO A 629 -12.68 14.16 2.54
C PRO A 629 -11.96 15.18 3.45
N MET A 630 -10.82 15.68 2.97
CA MET A 630 -10.04 16.74 3.60
C MET A 630 -10.93 17.89 4.08
N GLY A 631 -10.77 18.22 5.36
CA GLY A 631 -11.64 19.16 6.08
C GLY A 631 -12.13 18.58 7.41
N VAL A 632 -12.21 17.25 7.51
CA VAL A 632 -12.41 16.49 8.75
C VAL A 632 -11.08 15.88 9.16
N HIS A 633 -10.67 16.05 10.43
CA HIS A 633 -9.43 15.47 10.95
C HIS A 633 -9.49 13.94 10.87
N THR A 634 -8.43 13.27 10.42
CA THR A 634 -8.30 11.79 10.34
C THR A 634 -8.88 11.02 11.54
N GLY A 635 -8.53 11.47 12.76
CA GLY A 635 -9.08 10.94 14.02
C GLY A 635 -10.61 10.97 14.15
N ASP A 636 -11.29 11.92 13.51
CA ASP A 636 -12.74 12.06 13.43
C ASP A 636 -13.34 11.61 12.09
N SER A 637 -12.52 11.17 11.14
CA SER A 637 -13.01 10.60 9.88
C SER A 637 -13.38 9.13 10.06
N ILE A 638 -14.35 8.67 9.27
CA ILE A 638 -14.49 7.24 8.98
C ILE A 638 -13.33 6.83 8.06
N VAL A 639 -12.63 5.74 8.39
CA VAL A 639 -11.40 5.33 7.69
C VAL A 639 -11.52 3.88 7.23
N VAL A 640 -11.00 3.59 6.04
CA VAL A 640 -10.91 2.23 5.49
C VAL A 640 -9.47 1.80 5.27
N ALA A 641 -9.17 0.52 5.50
CA ALA A 641 -7.87 -0.08 5.20
C ALA A 641 -8.05 -1.44 4.48
N PRO A 642 -7.35 -1.69 3.36
CA PRO A 642 -6.53 -0.73 2.60
C PRO A 642 -7.40 0.37 1.95
N ALA A 643 -6.78 1.33 1.26
CA ALA A 643 -7.51 2.26 0.38
C ALA A 643 -8.28 1.50 -0.72
N GLN A 644 -9.43 2.03 -1.12
CA GLN A 644 -10.37 1.39 -2.05
C GLN A 644 -10.38 2.04 -3.42
N THR A 645 -10.17 3.35 -3.51
CA THR A 645 -10.45 4.14 -4.73
C THR A 645 -9.18 4.66 -5.40
N LEU A 646 -8.02 4.07 -5.10
CA LEU A 646 -6.73 4.39 -5.72
C LEU A 646 -6.41 3.36 -6.81
N SER A 647 -6.05 3.83 -8.01
CA SER A 647 -5.36 3.02 -9.00
C SER A 647 -4.01 2.51 -8.47
N ASP A 648 -3.42 1.46 -9.07
CA ASP A 648 -2.05 1.05 -8.66
C ASP A 648 -1.06 2.20 -8.84
N ARG A 649 -1.21 2.98 -9.91
CA ARG A 649 -0.40 4.17 -10.16
C ARG A 649 -0.47 5.19 -9.02
N ASP A 650 -1.66 5.58 -8.58
CA ASP A 650 -1.80 6.57 -7.50
C ASP A 650 -1.33 5.99 -6.15
N HIS A 651 -1.63 4.71 -5.90
CA HIS A 651 -1.14 4.01 -4.71
C HIS A 651 0.40 3.97 -4.66
N GLN A 652 1.06 3.58 -5.75
CA GLN A 652 2.53 3.50 -5.81
C GLN A 652 3.19 4.89 -5.81
N MET A 653 2.54 5.90 -6.36
CA MET A 653 2.98 7.30 -6.31
C MET A 653 3.06 7.80 -4.86
N LEU A 654 1.96 7.68 -4.11
CA LEU A 654 1.90 8.11 -2.71
C LEU A 654 2.78 7.24 -1.80
N ARG A 655 2.82 5.92 -2.04
CA ARG A 655 3.72 4.99 -1.36
C ARG A 655 5.19 5.41 -1.51
N SER A 656 5.60 5.72 -2.75
CA SER A 656 6.96 6.16 -3.05
C SER A 656 7.29 7.51 -2.41
N SER A 657 6.33 8.44 -2.35
CA SER A 657 6.47 9.72 -1.64
C SER A 657 6.69 9.51 -0.14
N ALA A 658 5.86 8.68 0.50
CA ALA A 658 5.99 8.37 1.93
C ALA A 658 7.38 7.79 2.28
N ILE A 659 7.90 6.89 1.44
CA ILE A 659 9.27 6.33 1.56
C ILE A 659 10.36 7.41 1.40
N ARG A 660 10.21 8.36 0.45
CA ARG A 660 11.17 9.47 0.29
C ARG A 660 11.17 10.38 1.52
N ILE A 661 9.99 10.69 2.04
CA ILE A 661 9.78 11.58 3.19
C ILE A 661 10.42 11.01 4.46
N ILE A 662 10.15 9.74 4.82
CA ILE A 662 10.76 9.14 6.02
C ILE A 662 12.28 9.04 5.91
N ARG A 663 12.81 8.78 4.70
CA ARG A 663 14.26 8.79 4.44
C ARG A 663 14.87 10.18 4.62
N ALA A 664 14.20 11.23 4.13
CA ALA A 664 14.65 12.61 4.26
C ALA A 664 14.67 13.08 5.73
N LEU A 665 13.70 12.64 6.53
CA LEU A 665 13.62 12.90 7.96
C LEU A 665 14.65 12.10 8.79
N GLY A 666 15.22 11.04 8.21
CA GLY A 666 16.21 10.19 8.88
C GLY A 666 15.65 9.42 10.07
N ILE A 667 14.35 9.10 10.05
CA ILE A 667 13.69 8.36 11.14
C ILE A 667 14.19 6.90 11.15
N GLU A 668 14.46 6.39 12.34
CA GLU A 668 14.77 4.98 12.60
C GLU A 668 13.65 4.37 13.48
N GLY A 669 12.57 3.97 12.84
CA GLY A 669 11.33 3.56 13.49
C GLY A 669 10.15 3.77 12.55
N GLY A 670 8.97 3.95 13.14
CA GLY A 670 7.73 4.18 12.39
C GLY A 670 7.31 5.66 12.37
N CYS A 671 6.67 6.09 11.28
CA CYS A 671 5.93 7.35 11.23
C CYS A 671 4.67 7.21 10.35
N ASN A 672 3.76 8.16 10.54
CA ASN A 672 2.56 8.32 9.72
C ASN A 672 2.76 9.50 8.76
N VAL A 673 2.41 9.32 7.49
CA VAL A 673 2.45 10.37 6.45
C VAL A 673 1.04 10.54 5.88
N GLN A 674 0.56 11.78 5.80
CA GLN A 674 -0.77 12.10 5.31
C GLN A 674 -0.69 12.90 4.00
N PHE A 675 -1.57 12.56 3.06
CA PHE A 675 -1.66 13.17 1.74
C PHE A 675 -3.08 13.64 1.47
N ALA A 676 -3.20 14.75 0.74
CA ALA A 676 -4.41 15.09 0.01
C ALA A 676 -4.20 14.75 -1.47
N LEU A 677 -5.07 13.93 -2.04
CA LEU A 677 -5.09 13.56 -3.46
C LEU A 677 -6.31 14.19 -4.13
N ASP A 678 -6.11 14.83 -5.27
CA ASP A 678 -7.18 15.43 -6.06
C ASP A 678 -8.14 14.34 -6.54
N PRO A 679 -9.46 14.42 -6.29
CA PRO A 679 -10.40 13.45 -6.82
C PRO A 679 -10.53 13.46 -8.35
N LYS A 680 -9.97 14.47 -9.03
CA LYS A 680 -10.11 14.68 -10.49
C LYS A 680 -8.79 14.51 -11.27
N SER A 681 -7.68 14.28 -10.59
CA SER A 681 -6.37 14.11 -11.19
C SER A 681 -5.44 13.29 -10.27
N SER A 682 -4.21 13.01 -10.70
CA SER A 682 -3.19 12.43 -9.81
C SER A 682 -2.36 13.49 -9.08
N ASP A 683 -2.78 14.75 -9.06
CA ASP A 683 -2.10 15.79 -8.29
C ASP A 683 -2.33 15.52 -6.79
N TYR A 684 -1.26 15.61 -6.01
CA TYR A 684 -1.33 15.42 -4.56
C TYR A 684 -0.48 16.46 -3.84
N TYR A 685 -0.73 16.60 -2.54
CA TYR A 685 0.09 17.39 -1.64
C TYR A 685 0.31 16.62 -0.34
N VAL A 686 1.50 16.78 0.25
CA VAL A 686 1.80 16.28 1.59
C VAL A 686 1.18 17.23 2.62
N ILE A 687 0.42 16.68 3.58
CA ILE A 687 -0.27 17.45 4.60
C ILE A 687 0.57 17.57 5.86
N GLU A 688 0.94 16.43 6.43
CA GLU A 688 1.76 16.35 7.64
C GLU A 688 2.47 15.00 7.75
N VAL A 689 3.47 14.95 8.61
CA VAL A 689 4.14 13.72 9.03
C VAL A 689 4.19 13.70 10.55
N ASN A 690 3.77 12.58 11.14
CA ASN A 690 3.89 12.37 12.57
C ASN A 690 5.10 11.45 12.84
N PRO A 691 6.27 11.96 13.29
CA PRO A 691 7.53 11.20 13.43
C PRO A 691 7.54 10.32 14.69
N ARG A 692 6.40 9.68 14.98
CA ARG A 692 6.12 8.89 16.18
C ARG A 692 5.02 7.88 15.88
N VAL A 693 4.80 6.95 16.80
CA VAL A 693 3.54 6.21 16.81
C VAL A 693 2.37 7.16 17.04
N SER A 694 1.23 6.79 16.48
CA SER A 694 0.00 7.57 16.44
C SER A 694 -1.22 6.68 16.63
N ARG A 695 -2.42 7.27 16.66
CA ARG A 695 -3.67 6.51 16.57
C ARG A 695 -3.73 5.70 15.28
N SER A 696 -3.36 6.32 14.15
CA SER A 696 -3.26 5.65 12.84
C SER A 696 -2.32 4.43 12.90
N SER A 697 -1.20 4.51 13.62
CA SER A 697 -0.29 3.36 13.80
C SER A 697 -0.89 2.23 14.64
N ALA A 698 -1.72 2.56 15.65
CA ALA A 698 -2.42 1.57 16.45
C ALA A 698 -3.52 0.87 15.63
N LEU A 699 -4.30 1.67 14.87
CA LEU A 699 -5.28 1.17 13.93
C LEU A 699 -4.63 0.24 12.89
N ALA A 700 -3.55 0.69 12.24
CA ALA A 700 -2.80 -0.09 11.26
C ALA A 700 -2.23 -1.38 11.86
N SER A 701 -1.74 -1.35 13.10
CA SER A 701 -1.25 -2.57 13.77
C SER A 701 -2.35 -3.61 13.95
N LYS A 702 -3.58 -3.17 14.26
CA LYS A 702 -4.75 -4.05 14.41
C LYS A 702 -5.34 -4.49 13.06
N ALA A 703 -5.34 -3.59 12.09
CA ALA A 703 -5.84 -3.86 10.75
C ALA A 703 -4.97 -4.89 10.03
N THR A 704 -3.65 -4.79 10.14
CA THR A 704 -2.71 -5.63 9.39
C THR A 704 -2.24 -6.87 10.16
N GLY A 705 -2.23 -6.79 11.50
CA GLY A 705 -1.54 -7.75 12.37
C GLY A 705 -0.04 -7.44 12.57
N TYR A 706 0.50 -6.41 11.92
CA TYR A 706 1.90 -6.00 12.06
C TYR A 706 2.11 -5.17 13.33
N PRO A 707 2.97 -5.59 14.30
CA PRO A 707 3.09 -4.91 15.58
C PRO A 707 4.01 -3.67 15.51
N ILE A 708 3.53 -2.56 14.93
CA ILE A 708 4.33 -1.36 14.61
C ILE A 708 5.13 -0.86 15.82
N ALA A 709 4.50 -0.68 16.98
CA ALA A 709 5.17 -0.15 18.17
C ALA A 709 6.33 -1.06 18.65
N ARG A 710 6.14 -2.38 18.55
CA ARG A 710 7.17 -3.37 18.94
C ARG A 710 8.35 -3.35 17.98
N VAL A 711 8.07 -3.30 16.67
CA VAL A 711 9.10 -3.22 15.64
C VAL A 711 9.85 -1.89 15.74
N ALA A 712 9.13 -0.77 15.88
CA ALA A 712 9.72 0.55 16.05
C ALA A 712 10.68 0.60 17.27
N ALA A 713 10.29 0.01 18.40
CA ALA A 713 11.16 -0.05 19.58
C ALA A 713 12.44 -0.85 19.34
N LYS A 714 12.34 -2.00 18.65
CA LYS A 714 13.52 -2.82 18.29
C LYS A 714 14.43 -2.10 17.30
N VAL A 715 13.85 -1.47 16.29
CA VAL A 715 14.59 -0.66 15.31
C VAL A 715 15.32 0.50 15.98
N ALA A 716 14.64 1.21 16.88
CA ALA A 716 15.21 2.35 17.61
C ALA A 716 16.43 1.98 18.48
N VAL A 717 16.64 0.70 18.82
CA VAL A 717 17.83 0.19 19.53
C VAL A 717 18.82 -0.57 18.64
N GLY A 718 18.72 -0.36 17.31
CA GLY A 718 19.69 -0.80 16.32
C GLY A 718 19.37 -2.14 15.63
N ARG A 719 18.19 -2.71 15.83
CA ARG A 719 17.77 -3.90 15.06
C ARG A 719 17.40 -3.52 13.64
N ARG A 720 17.69 -4.39 12.69
CA ARG A 720 17.22 -4.27 11.30
C ARG A 720 15.93 -5.05 11.11
N LEU A 721 15.12 -4.67 10.12
CA LEU A 721 13.83 -5.30 9.87
C LEU A 721 13.98 -6.78 9.49
N GLU A 722 15.07 -7.17 8.83
CA GLU A 722 15.39 -8.56 8.51
C GLU A 722 15.87 -9.39 9.72
N GLU A 723 16.10 -8.76 10.87
CA GLU A 723 16.50 -9.45 12.11
C GLU A 723 15.32 -9.69 13.05
N ILE A 724 14.19 -9.02 12.80
CA ILE A 724 12.99 -9.09 13.62
C ILE A 724 12.05 -10.12 12.99
N ARG A 725 11.68 -11.16 13.74
CA ARG A 725 10.76 -12.20 13.27
C ARG A 725 9.32 -11.69 13.19
N ASN A 726 8.60 -12.08 12.14
CA ASN A 726 7.15 -11.95 12.12
C ASN A 726 6.54 -13.07 12.97
N GLU A 727 5.99 -12.72 14.13
CA GLU A 727 5.40 -13.69 15.06
C GLU A 727 4.09 -14.31 14.56
N VAL A 728 3.39 -13.65 13.62
CA VAL A 728 2.11 -14.14 13.10
C VAL A 728 2.34 -15.35 12.20
N THR A 729 3.33 -15.30 11.31
CA THR A 729 3.67 -16.41 10.40
C THR A 729 4.71 -17.36 10.98
N GLY A 730 5.50 -16.91 11.97
CA GLY A 730 6.57 -17.67 12.62
C GLY A 730 7.77 -18.02 11.73
N ARG A 731 7.70 -17.75 10.41
CA ARG A 731 8.73 -18.12 9.42
C ARG A 731 9.35 -16.93 8.72
N THR A 732 8.59 -15.84 8.55
CA THR A 732 9.05 -14.63 7.85
C THR A 732 9.61 -13.59 8.81
N PHE A 733 10.02 -12.43 8.29
CA PHE A 733 10.63 -11.33 9.04
C PHE A 733 9.73 -10.09 9.00
N ALA A 734 10.07 -9.04 9.76
CA ALA A 734 9.35 -7.78 9.79
C ALA A 734 9.62 -6.90 8.56
N ALA A 735 10.60 -7.25 7.73
CA ALA A 735 10.88 -6.60 6.45
C ALA A 735 9.90 -7.10 5.36
N PHE A 736 8.63 -6.69 5.41
CA PHE A 736 7.62 -6.98 4.37
C PHE A 736 6.47 -5.97 4.45
N GLU A 737 5.68 -5.85 3.40
CA GLU A 737 4.44 -5.08 3.39
C GLU A 737 3.25 -6.03 3.57
N PRO A 738 2.41 -5.87 4.61
CA PRO A 738 1.25 -6.73 4.81
C PRO A 738 0.30 -6.75 3.62
N ALA A 739 -0.18 -7.95 3.27
CA ALA A 739 -1.25 -8.16 2.30
C ALA A 739 -2.54 -8.53 3.03
N LEU A 740 -3.63 -7.81 2.74
CA LEU A 740 -4.93 -8.04 3.36
C LEU A 740 -5.83 -8.80 2.38
N ASP A 741 -6.62 -9.76 2.89
CA ASP A 741 -7.69 -10.44 2.14
C ASP A 741 -9.09 -10.13 2.70
N TYR A 742 -9.18 -8.96 3.34
CA TYR A 742 -10.34 -8.35 3.97
C TYR A 742 -10.25 -6.82 3.90
N CYS A 743 -11.36 -6.15 4.20
CA CYS A 743 -11.50 -4.72 4.34
C CYS A 743 -11.74 -4.39 5.83
N VAL A 744 -11.07 -3.35 6.32
CA VAL A 744 -11.23 -2.82 7.66
C VAL A 744 -11.93 -1.48 7.59
N VAL A 745 -12.92 -1.26 8.46
CA VAL A 745 -13.60 0.04 8.62
C VAL A 745 -13.46 0.49 10.07
N LYS A 746 -12.94 1.71 10.26
CA LYS A 746 -12.93 2.42 11.54
C LYS A 746 -14.00 3.51 11.53
N ILE A 747 -14.75 3.60 12.63
CA ILE A 747 -15.68 4.72 12.88
C ILE A 747 -15.32 5.37 14.22
N PRO A 748 -15.15 6.70 14.29
CA PRO A 748 -14.96 7.41 15.55
C PRO A 748 -16.19 7.33 16.45
N ARG A 749 -15.98 7.44 17.76
CA ARG A 749 -17.02 7.52 18.79
C ARG A 749 -17.03 8.90 19.42
N TRP A 750 -18.03 9.71 19.07
CA TRP A 750 -18.20 11.07 19.57
C TRP A 750 -19.05 11.15 20.84
N PRO A 751 -18.72 12.00 21.82
CA PRO A 751 -19.36 12.02 23.14
C PRO A 751 -20.62 12.91 23.22
N PHE A 752 -21.24 13.27 22.10
CA PHE A 752 -22.36 14.24 22.07
C PHE A 752 -23.64 13.74 22.75
N ASP A 753 -23.75 12.43 23.03
CA ASP A 753 -24.77 11.87 23.90
C ASP A 753 -24.62 12.33 25.37
N LYS A 754 -23.38 12.63 25.79
CA LYS A 754 -23.05 13.16 27.12
C LYS A 754 -22.90 14.68 27.15
N PHE A 755 -22.67 15.31 25.99
CA PHE A 755 -22.55 16.76 25.83
C PHE A 755 -23.54 17.32 24.79
N PRO A 756 -24.86 17.38 25.09
CA PRO A 756 -25.88 17.74 24.11
C PRO A 756 -25.77 19.16 23.55
N ALA A 757 -25.16 20.08 24.32
CA ALA A 757 -24.91 21.46 23.91
C ALA A 757 -23.56 21.66 23.19
N GLY A 758 -22.78 20.59 23.00
CA GLY A 758 -21.51 20.64 22.29
C GLY A 758 -21.70 20.91 20.80
N ASP A 759 -20.72 21.57 20.19
CA ASP A 759 -20.69 21.74 18.73
C ASP A 759 -20.43 20.39 18.05
N ARG A 760 -21.40 19.95 17.24
CA ARG A 760 -21.38 18.64 16.58
C ARG A 760 -20.65 18.68 15.24
N ARG A 761 -20.27 19.87 14.77
CA ARG A 761 -19.54 20.04 13.50
C ARG A 761 -18.15 19.44 13.64
N LEU A 762 -17.78 18.62 12.66
CA LEU A 762 -16.44 18.08 12.54
C LEU A 762 -15.60 19.00 11.66
N GLY A 763 -14.33 19.13 12.01
CA GLY A 763 -13.37 19.97 11.32
C GLY A 763 -11.96 19.42 11.51
N THR A 764 -10.96 20.30 11.38
CA THR A 764 -9.54 19.94 11.58
C THR A 764 -9.16 19.73 13.04
N GLN A 765 -10.03 20.06 14.00
CA GLN A 765 -9.84 19.73 15.41
C GLN A 765 -10.70 18.54 15.78
N MET A 766 -10.06 17.55 16.40
CA MET A 766 -10.72 16.31 16.80
C MET A 766 -11.68 16.52 17.99
N ALA A 767 -12.83 15.84 17.95
CA ALA A 767 -13.87 15.83 18.97
C ALA A 767 -14.22 14.41 19.47
N SER A 768 -13.79 13.35 18.76
CA SER A 768 -14.02 11.98 19.19
C SER A 768 -13.28 11.61 20.48
N THR A 769 -13.89 10.72 21.26
CA THR A 769 -13.36 10.22 22.54
C THR A 769 -12.94 8.75 22.49
N GLY A 770 -13.10 8.12 21.33
CA GLY A 770 -12.76 6.73 21.08
C GLY A 770 -13.07 6.37 19.63
N GLU A 771 -12.95 5.08 19.31
CA GLU A 771 -13.18 4.56 17.97
C GLU A 771 -13.52 3.06 18.03
N VAL A 772 -14.13 2.56 16.97
CA VAL A 772 -14.40 1.14 16.75
C VAL A 772 -13.78 0.71 15.44
N MET A 773 -13.34 -0.55 15.35
CA MET A 773 -12.78 -1.14 14.15
C MET A 773 -13.51 -2.45 13.83
N ALA A 774 -13.92 -2.63 12.59
CA ALA A 774 -14.54 -3.86 12.10
C ALA A 774 -13.77 -4.42 10.90
N VAL A 775 -13.66 -5.75 10.86
CA VAL A 775 -13.01 -6.52 9.79
C VAL A 775 -14.04 -7.41 9.12
N GLU A 776 -14.20 -7.29 7.80
CA GLU A 776 -15.04 -8.15 6.96
C GLU A 776 -14.49 -8.24 5.53
N ARG A 777 -15.02 -9.13 4.70
CA ARG A 777 -14.57 -9.32 3.30
C ARG A 777 -15.37 -8.52 2.26
N THR A 778 -16.26 -7.65 2.72
CA THR A 778 -16.96 -6.63 1.92
C THR A 778 -17.02 -5.34 2.71
N PHE A 779 -17.01 -4.20 2.02
CA PHE A 779 -17.09 -2.89 2.68
C PHE A 779 -18.43 -2.74 3.42
N GLU A 780 -19.55 -3.13 2.79
CA GLU A 780 -20.88 -3.07 3.39
C GLU A 780 -20.97 -3.82 4.71
N ALA A 781 -20.37 -5.02 4.77
CA ALA A 781 -20.35 -5.82 5.99
C ALA A 781 -19.45 -5.20 7.06
N ALA A 782 -18.28 -4.69 6.69
CA ALA A 782 -17.35 -4.03 7.61
C ALA A 782 -18.01 -2.78 8.20
N LEU A 783 -18.62 -1.94 7.37
CA LEU A 783 -19.33 -0.73 7.79
C LEU A 783 -20.51 -1.06 8.71
N THR A 784 -21.37 -2.01 8.32
CA THR A 784 -22.54 -2.40 9.14
C THR A 784 -22.13 -2.97 10.49
N LYS A 785 -21.04 -3.73 10.53
CA LYS A 785 -20.46 -4.26 11.77
C LYS A 785 -19.84 -3.16 12.62
N ALA A 786 -19.14 -2.19 12.03
CA ALA A 786 -18.61 -1.04 12.75
C ALA A 786 -19.74 -0.18 13.34
N MET A 787 -20.78 0.15 12.57
CA MET A 787 -21.93 0.94 13.03
C MET A 787 -22.61 0.34 14.26
N ARG A 788 -22.87 -0.98 14.27
CA ARG A 788 -23.48 -1.64 15.45
C ARG A 788 -22.53 -1.76 16.65
N SER A 789 -21.22 -1.62 16.44
CA SER A 789 -20.21 -1.73 17.50
C SER A 789 -19.95 -0.39 18.20
N LEU A 790 -20.53 0.71 17.73
CA LEU A 790 -20.36 2.06 18.31
C LEU A 790 -20.92 2.19 19.74
N GLU A 791 -21.74 1.23 20.19
CA GLU A 791 -22.45 1.32 21.47
C GLU A 791 -23.23 2.65 21.60
N GLN A 792 -23.83 3.09 20.48
CA GLN A 792 -24.67 4.28 20.38
C GLN A 792 -26.02 3.94 19.76
N LYS A 793 -27.05 4.64 20.20
CA LYS A 793 -28.34 4.63 19.51
C LYS A 793 -28.19 5.40 18.20
N PRO A 794 -28.61 4.83 17.06
CA PRO A 794 -28.72 5.59 15.82
C PRO A 794 -29.63 6.82 16.01
N PRO A 795 -29.34 7.94 15.33
CA PRO A 795 -30.21 9.11 15.33
C PRO A 795 -31.58 8.78 14.73
N VAL A 796 -32.62 9.49 15.16
CA VAL A 796 -33.98 9.35 14.60
C VAL A 796 -34.18 10.28 13.40
N ALA A 797 -35.08 9.95 12.47
CA ALA A 797 -35.18 10.64 11.17
C ALA A 797 -35.35 12.18 11.25
N TRP A 798 -36.07 12.72 12.24
CA TRP A 798 -36.23 14.17 12.38
C TRP A 798 -34.95 14.90 12.81
N GLU A 799 -33.91 14.16 13.22
CA GLU A 799 -32.57 14.68 13.52
C GLU A 799 -31.65 14.72 12.29
N LEU A 800 -32.11 14.21 11.14
CA LEU A 800 -31.34 14.03 9.91
C LEU A 800 -31.89 14.95 8.82
N GLY A 801 -31.46 16.21 8.84
CA GLY A 801 -31.80 17.18 7.79
C GLY A 801 -30.77 17.20 6.65
N PRO A 802 -31.13 17.73 5.46
CA PRO A 802 -30.20 17.87 4.32
C PRO A 802 -28.89 18.58 4.67
N GLU A 803 -28.93 19.57 5.56
CA GLU A 803 -27.77 20.33 6.06
C GLU A 803 -26.75 19.45 6.80
N THR A 804 -27.20 18.31 7.33
CA THR A 804 -26.36 17.31 8.01
C THR A 804 -25.38 16.63 7.05
N ILE A 805 -25.69 16.63 5.75
CA ILE A 805 -24.87 16.05 4.69
C ILE A 805 -23.80 17.04 4.23
N ASP A 806 -24.19 18.30 4.05
CA ASP A 806 -23.33 19.37 3.53
C ASP A 806 -22.28 19.82 4.55
N GLN A 807 -22.63 19.86 5.83
CA GLN A 807 -21.72 20.21 6.92
C GLN A 807 -21.30 18.94 7.68
N PRO A 808 -20.02 18.52 7.63
CA PRO A 808 -19.54 17.35 8.36
C PRO A 808 -19.90 17.40 9.85
N ASN A 809 -20.47 16.32 10.36
CA ASN A 809 -20.89 16.12 11.76
C ASN A 809 -20.98 14.61 12.06
N ASP A 810 -21.11 14.22 13.33
CA ASP A 810 -21.19 12.82 13.77
C ASP A 810 -22.44 12.04 13.29
N ARG A 811 -23.46 12.71 12.73
CA ARG A 811 -24.67 12.09 12.18
C ARG A 811 -24.66 11.95 10.66
N ARG A 812 -23.63 12.47 9.98
CA ARG A 812 -23.55 12.54 8.52
C ARG A 812 -23.78 11.20 7.81
N LEU A 813 -23.14 10.13 8.29
CA LEU A 813 -23.32 8.78 7.74
C LEU A 813 -24.79 8.34 7.76
N PHE A 814 -25.49 8.59 8.87
CA PHE A 814 -26.89 8.22 9.01
C PHE A 814 -27.81 9.09 8.13
N ALA A 815 -27.48 10.38 7.96
CA ALA A 815 -28.21 11.27 7.04
C ALA A 815 -28.06 10.83 5.58
N LEU A 816 -26.87 10.37 5.17
CA LEU A 816 -26.64 9.80 3.84
C LEU A 816 -27.48 8.54 3.61
N LEU A 817 -27.45 7.60 4.57
CA LEU A 817 -28.26 6.37 4.49
C LEU A 817 -29.77 6.67 4.45
N ASP A 818 -30.24 7.62 5.27
CA ASP A 818 -31.65 8.04 5.26
C ASP A 818 -32.06 8.69 3.93
N ALA A 819 -31.22 9.58 3.37
CA ALA A 819 -31.47 10.18 2.07
C ALA A 819 -31.55 9.11 0.96
N LEU A 820 -30.64 8.14 0.96
CA LEU A 820 -30.64 7.04 -0.01
C LEU A 820 -31.86 6.13 0.12
N ARG A 821 -32.30 5.81 1.34
CA ARG A 821 -33.56 5.07 1.59
C ARG A 821 -34.78 5.81 1.05
N ASN A 822 -34.74 7.14 1.05
CA ASN A 822 -35.79 8.01 0.52
C ASN A 822 -35.63 8.32 -0.99
N GLY A 823 -34.74 7.61 -1.69
CA GLY A 823 -34.59 7.72 -3.14
C GLY A 823 -33.76 8.91 -3.63
N ALA A 824 -32.94 9.52 -2.76
CA ALA A 824 -31.99 10.54 -3.19
C ALA A 824 -30.96 9.96 -4.16
N ASP A 825 -30.55 10.77 -5.13
CA ASP A 825 -29.55 10.39 -6.12
C ASP A 825 -28.14 10.34 -5.51
N ALA A 826 -27.42 9.25 -5.77
CA ALA A 826 -26.09 9.01 -5.23
C ALA A 826 -25.02 9.96 -5.80
N GLU A 827 -25.19 10.48 -7.03
CA GLU A 827 -24.28 11.46 -7.62
C GLU A 827 -24.36 12.77 -6.87
N SER A 828 -25.58 13.27 -6.69
CA SER A 828 -25.84 14.51 -5.97
C SER A 828 -25.32 14.44 -4.53
N LEU A 829 -25.47 13.28 -3.85
CA LEU A 829 -24.94 13.10 -2.51
C LEU A 829 -23.41 13.08 -2.46
N ALA A 830 -22.75 12.42 -3.43
CA ALA A 830 -21.29 12.44 -3.54
C ALA A 830 -20.77 13.86 -3.77
N GLU A 831 -21.38 14.63 -4.68
CA GLU A 831 -21.01 16.03 -4.95
C GLU A 831 -21.18 16.93 -3.73
N ARG A 832 -22.32 16.83 -3.04
CA ARG A 832 -22.64 17.65 -1.86
C ARG A 832 -21.74 17.34 -0.68
N SER A 833 -21.42 16.06 -0.49
CA SER A 833 -20.61 15.61 0.65
C SER A 833 -19.10 15.67 0.39
N GLY A 834 -18.68 15.61 -0.87
CA GLY A 834 -17.29 15.40 -1.26
C GLY A 834 -16.77 13.98 -0.97
N ILE A 835 -17.64 13.06 -0.51
CA ILE A 835 -17.30 11.65 -0.31
C ILE A 835 -17.23 10.99 -1.68
N ASP A 836 -16.20 10.17 -1.92
CA ASP A 836 -16.04 9.47 -3.20
C ASP A 836 -17.30 8.67 -3.56
N ARG A 837 -17.68 8.74 -4.84
CA ARG A 837 -18.91 8.13 -5.35
C ARG A 837 -18.96 6.62 -5.09
N TRP A 838 -17.82 5.94 -5.08
CA TRP A 838 -17.75 4.52 -4.77
C TRP A 838 -18.36 4.20 -3.39
N PHE A 839 -18.02 4.96 -2.35
CA PHE A 839 -18.57 4.76 -1.01
C PHE A 839 -20.07 5.03 -0.99
N ILE A 840 -20.54 6.10 -1.63
CA ILE A 840 -21.97 6.43 -1.69
C ILE A 840 -22.76 5.33 -2.41
N ASP A 841 -22.23 4.73 -3.47
CA ASP A 841 -22.87 3.60 -4.15
C ASP A 841 -22.94 2.34 -3.26
N ARG A 842 -21.96 2.11 -2.38
CA ARG A 842 -22.04 1.03 -1.38
C ARG A 842 -23.11 1.32 -0.32
N LEU A 843 -23.26 2.57 0.11
CA LEU A 843 -24.35 2.98 1.01
C LEU A 843 -25.71 2.82 0.31
N ALA A 844 -25.80 3.13 -0.98
CA ALA A 844 -27.02 2.96 -1.77
C ALA A 844 -27.38 1.47 -1.88
N ASN A 845 -26.39 0.60 -2.07
CA ASN A 845 -26.59 -0.84 -2.06
C ASN A 845 -27.10 -1.34 -0.69
N LEU A 846 -26.59 -0.83 0.43
CA LEU A 846 -27.13 -1.15 1.76
C LEU A 846 -28.60 -0.75 1.87
N ALA A 847 -28.96 0.47 1.48
CA ALA A 847 -30.35 0.95 1.51
C ALA A 847 -31.26 0.09 0.62
N ARG A 848 -30.80 -0.31 -0.57
CA ARG A 848 -31.52 -1.22 -1.47
C ARG A 848 -31.75 -2.60 -0.83
N LEU A 849 -30.71 -3.18 -0.23
CA LEU A 849 -30.79 -4.51 0.41
C LEU A 849 -31.77 -4.54 1.58
N GLU A 850 -31.94 -3.44 2.32
CA GLU A 850 -32.95 -3.37 3.39
C GLU A 850 -34.36 -3.66 2.87
N VAL A 851 -34.68 -3.21 1.65
CA VAL A 851 -35.99 -3.40 1.01
C VAL A 851 -36.05 -4.71 0.22
N GLU A 852 -35.07 -4.96 -0.64
CA GLU A 852 -35.13 -6.02 -1.66
C GLU A 852 -34.34 -7.28 -1.29
N GLY A 853 -33.35 -7.15 -0.40
CA GLY A 853 -32.36 -8.20 -0.16
C GLY A 853 -32.94 -9.44 0.50
N ASP A 854 -32.53 -10.62 0.06
CA ASP A 854 -32.88 -11.84 0.79
C ASP A 854 -32.08 -11.96 2.10
N VAL A 855 -32.41 -12.97 2.93
CA VAL A 855 -31.72 -13.20 4.22
C VAL A 855 -30.21 -13.43 4.03
N ARG A 856 -29.81 -14.08 2.92
CA ARG A 856 -28.40 -14.39 2.63
C ARG A 856 -27.64 -13.13 2.22
N GLU A 857 -28.23 -12.29 1.37
CA GLU A 857 -27.66 -11.01 0.95
C GLU A 857 -27.49 -10.06 2.13
N LEU A 858 -28.52 -9.92 2.97
CA LEU A 858 -28.44 -9.11 4.20
C LEU A 858 -27.33 -9.61 5.14
N ARG A 859 -27.21 -10.93 5.34
CA ARG A 859 -26.11 -11.50 6.15
C ARG A 859 -24.74 -11.20 5.54
N ARG A 860 -24.60 -11.31 4.22
CA ARG A 860 -23.36 -10.98 3.49
C ARG A 860 -23.02 -9.49 3.52
N ALA A 861 -24.02 -8.62 3.68
CA ALA A 861 -23.86 -7.18 3.93
C ALA A 861 -23.70 -6.85 5.43
N GLY A 862 -23.55 -7.87 6.28
CA GLY A 862 -23.23 -7.72 7.69
C GLY A 862 -24.42 -7.41 8.59
N PHE A 863 -25.68 -7.49 8.14
CA PHE A 863 -26.84 -7.32 9.02
C PHE A 863 -26.91 -8.44 10.06
N SER A 864 -27.19 -8.08 11.32
CA SER A 864 -27.38 -9.06 12.39
C SER A 864 -28.73 -9.76 12.26
N ASP A 865 -28.88 -10.96 12.85
CA ASP A 865 -30.15 -11.69 12.83
C ASP A 865 -31.31 -10.85 13.41
N SER A 866 -31.06 -10.01 14.43
CA SER A 866 -32.06 -9.08 14.96
C SER A 866 -32.42 -7.96 13.99
N MET A 867 -31.47 -7.44 13.22
CA MET A 867 -31.75 -6.43 12.19
C MET A 867 -32.57 -7.03 11.05
N ILE A 868 -32.22 -8.24 10.61
CA ILE A 868 -32.94 -8.94 9.55
C ILE A 868 -34.38 -9.27 10.00
N ALA A 869 -34.54 -9.76 11.23
CA ALA A 869 -35.86 -10.02 11.80
C ALA A 869 -36.73 -8.75 11.86
N ALA A 870 -36.14 -7.61 12.23
CA ALA A 870 -36.83 -6.32 12.22
C ALA A 870 -37.25 -5.89 10.80
N LEU A 871 -36.40 -6.13 9.80
CA LEU A 871 -36.66 -5.77 8.40
C LEU A 871 -37.65 -6.72 7.69
N ARG A 872 -37.74 -7.98 8.12
CA ARG A 872 -38.57 -9.01 7.47
C ARG A 872 -39.84 -9.34 8.25
N GLY A 873 -39.95 -8.92 9.51
CA GLY A 873 -41.12 -9.17 10.36
C GLY A 873 -41.17 -10.57 10.96
N ASP A 874 -40.21 -11.44 10.64
CA ASP A 874 -40.15 -12.85 11.06
C ASP A 874 -38.80 -13.20 11.69
N ALA A 875 -38.80 -14.19 12.59
CA ALA A 875 -37.56 -14.73 13.16
C ALA A 875 -36.74 -15.46 12.08
N VAL A 876 -35.44 -15.18 12.02
CA VAL A 876 -34.52 -15.86 11.10
C VAL A 876 -33.72 -16.96 11.82
N SER A 877 -33.62 -18.13 11.19
CA SER A 877 -32.82 -19.25 11.71
C SER A 877 -31.34 -18.86 11.75
N PRO A 878 -30.64 -18.98 12.90
CA PRO A 878 -29.23 -18.62 13.01
C PRO A 878 -28.37 -19.30 11.95
N SER A 879 -27.43 -18.56 11.35
CA SER A 879 -26.41 -19.14 10.46
C SER A 879 -25.11 -19.38 11.19
N THR A 880 -24.35 -20.38 10.74
CA THR A 880 -22.99 -20.59 11.24
C THR A 880 -22.03 -19.60 10.56
N PRO A 881 -21.40 -18.68 11.31
CA PRO A 881 -20.39 -17.81 10.73
C PRO A 881 -19.12 -18.60 10.40
N THR A 882 -18.33 -18.08 9.46
CA THR A 882 -16.95 -18.55 9.26
C THR A 882 -15.98 -17.59 9.93
N TYR A 883 -14.96 -18.13 10.59
CA TYR A 883 -13.90 -17.34 11.21
C TYR A 883 -12.65 -17.39 10.34
N LYS A 884 -12.05 -16.23 10.08
CA LYS A 884 -10.81 -16.09 9.30
C LYS A 884 -9.74 -15.47 10.20
N LEU A 885 -8.48 -15.79 9.90
CA LEU A 885 -7.32 -15.26 10.61
C LEU A 885 -6.86 -13.96 9.93
N VAL A 886 -6.41 -13.01 10.73
CA VAL A 886 -5.54 -11.91 10.29
C VAL A 886 -4.11 -12.46 10.33
N ASP A 887 -3.55 -12.77 9.16
CA ASP A 887 -2.26 -13.48 9.03
C ASP A 887 -1.14 -12.62 8.43
N THR A 888 -1.38 -11.33 8.18
CA THR A 888 -0.47 -10.36 7.53
C THR A 888 -0.13 -10.65 6.05
N CYS A 889 -0.53 -11.79 5.48
CA CYS A 889 -0.02 -12.28 4.19
C CYS A 889 -1.10 -12.84 3.24
N ALA A 890 -2.37 -12.54 3.49
CA ALA A 890 -3.50 -12.96 2.66
C ALA A 890 -3.55 -14.48 2.37
N GLY A 891 -3.11 -15.30 3.34
CA GLY A 891 -3.06 -16.76 3.23
C GLY A 891 -1.84 -17.36 2.53
N GLU A 892 -0.87 -16.54 2.08
CA GLU A 892 0.37 -16.99 1.44
C GLU A 892 1.22 -17.89 2.35
N PHE A 893 1.30 -17.55 3.64
CA PHE A 893 1.98 -18.34 4.68
C PHE A 893 0.97 -18.89 5.70
N GLU A 894 1.37 -19.94 6.43
CA GLU A 894 0.53 -20.57 7.46
C GLU A 894 0.27 -19.68 8.68
#